data_AF-A0A8H5NHX6-F1
#
_entry.id   AF-A0A8H5NHX6-F1
#
_cell.length_a   1.000
_cell.length_b   1.000
_cell.length_c   1.000
_cell.angle_alpha   90.00
_cell.angle_beta   90.00
_cell.angle_gamma   90.00
#
_symmetry.space_group_name_H-M   'P 1'
#
loop_
_entity.id
_entity.type
_entity.pdbx_description
1 polymer ?
#
loop_
_entity_poly.entity_id
_entity_poly.type
_entity_poly.pdbx_seq_one_letter_code
_entity_poly.pdbx_strand_id
1 'polypeptide(L)'
;MHSRRQRDQGQGKGDQLQRRALRFVLIASLDKITSVEFHSELVLDQVKTLDCRINKHSLPKKRRYLSFVDFCHILLVIRSCLKTFVTYTDDAVKELVAEYELFLRHANVDTLLRKLGASVSKAMLLTEQLNTLNGALHCKLCCRWGKRTGNHGIHRLVLPLASLLNRNWLDFRTSSFKVGGVSFPSDDGKPPEIEAPDHLKYWGALHFTSTANVINDKRASSPPQQTQLAMDFSDFEVIDPIAEFGHESSNDEDAQPPYAHLQGGHPPWQGHEGKLVGVVDMGSDAITSNGIRLSISDLSNPLARMLPTVYQYRASISLYDSQYDPETGDQIPIPDDIIESVVSVLSRFVVICGDFRCKKENIHVIATEATRAAVNSKQFLAAIKDKTGLTAELLPKEEEGQIGALGIASGFSNMEGLVMDLGGGSTQITWMLSSGGQVRMSPKGSFSFPYGAAALTKKLHDLRDGKKKDEADAAVEAFEKEMIANFKDAYNNLQIPAEMTEKAEKEGGYRIYLSGGGFRGWGYLLLYLNQTDGSYYPISIINGYTAKRKQFEDTEALKHVAHAAKDIFRVSDRRRSQVPAVAFLVNALSESIPGGIREAHFCQGGVREGFLFRQLSPSIRAQSPLEVATGYFAPGSRHLIQQLLKNAIPKPSKKKEFPEEFGEPVVDSFANAMYLHMFMSKETASTTALYSTSVGNMSAIHGVSHQDRARLALMLESRYGGELPPRELEFRESLRDMLTPEEVWWASYLGRVGQLITALYPAGKIHKSKPRVVFTSQWSYTLGKKKNKEGLLLTISVQKTNDDPARTKETVKEAASDVEKIGKKKNWIGDDEPWGMKVKVKVVEEGILSEEMEKLKM
;
A
#
# COMPACT_ATOMS: atom_id res chain seq x y z
N MET A 1 -58.23 41.12 -8.62
CA MET A 1 -58.17 42.56 -8.98
C MET A 1 -56.70 42.93 -9.21
N HIS A 2 -56.25 42.91 -10.47
CA HIS A 2 -55.95 44.15 -11.24
C HIS A 2 -54.97 45.05 -10.48
N SER A 3 -53.68 45.05 -10.79
CA SER A 3 -53.02 45.99 -11.71
C SER A 3 -51.59 46.13 -11.12
N ARG A 4 -50.45 45.92 -11.77
CA ARG A 4 -49.96 46.47 -13.03
C ARG A 4 -48.72 45.65 -13.43
N ARG A 5 -48.81 44.94 -14.55
CA ARG A 5 -47.70 44.89 -15.53
C ARG A 5 -47.69 46.26 -16.21
N GLN A 6 -46.55 46.96 -16.21
CA GLN A 6 -46.11 47.83 -17.32
C GLN A 6 -44.77 48.48 -16.96
N ARG A 7 -43.83 48.46 -17.93
CA ARG A 7 -42.39 48.80 -17.88
C ARG A 7 -41.55 47.65 -17.31
N ASP A 8 -40.84 46.82 -18.06
CA ASP A 8 -40.17 47.01 -19.35
C ASP A 8 -40.29 45.76 -20.24
N GLN A 9 -41.18 45.82 -21.23
CA GLN A 9 -41.05 45.04 -22.47
C GLN A 9 -40.48 45.98 -23.52
N GLY A 10 -39.15 46.04 -23.61
CA GLY A 10 -38.46 46.91 -24.58
C GLY A 10 -37.06 46.44 -25.02
N GLN A 11 -36.42 45.50 -24.32
CA GLN A 11 -35.04 45.05 -24.65
C GLN A 11 -34.93 43.57 -25.04
N GLY A 12 -36.04 42.93 -25.43
CA GLY A 12 -36.13 41.46 -25.50
C GLY A 12 -35.87 40.79 -26.85
N LYS A 13 -35.59 41.50 -27.94
CA LYS A 13 -35.43 40.86 -29.28
C LYS A 13 -34.11 41.11 -30.01
N GLY A 14 -33.35 42.16 -29.68
CA GLY A 14 -32.01 42.38 -30.27
C GLY A 14 -30.93 41.45 -29.73
N ASP A 15 -31.02 41.07 -28.45
CA ASP A 15 -29.95 40.39 -27.73
C ASP A 15 -29.98 38.85 -27.89
N GLN A 16 -31.14 38.27 -28.22
CA GLN A 16 -31.27 36.82 -28.43
C GLN A 16 -30.72 36.35 -29.80
N LEU A 17 -30.80 37.19 -30.84
CA LEU A 17 -30.27 36.85 -32.16
C LEU A 17 -28.73 36.90 -32.15
N GLN A 18 -28.13 37.91 -31.49
CA GLN A 18 -26.68 37.98 -31.27
C GLN A 18 -26.18 36.79 -30.46
N ARG A 19 -26.83 36.42 -29.34
CA ARG A 19 -26.41 35.28 -28.51
C ARG A 19 -26.51 33.92 -29.22
N ARG A 20 -27.44 33.74 -30.16
CA ARG A 20 -27.54 32.52 -30.98
C ARG A 20 -26.47 32.46 -32.07
N ALA A 21 -26.21 33.57 -32.76
CA ALA A 21 -25.12 33.67 -33.72
C ALA A 21 -23.75 33.43 -33.04
N LEU A 22 -23.55 34.01 -31.85
CA LEU A 22 -22.34 33.81 -31.05
C LEU A 22 -22.14 32.36 -30.57
N ARG A 23 -23.22 31.64 -30.24
CA ARG A 23 -23.14 30.21 -29.88
C ARG A 23 -22.71 29.36 -31.09
N PHE A 24 -23.18 29.71 -32.29
CA PHE A 24 -22.79 29.04 -33.53
C PHE A 24 -21.31 29.24 -33.85
N VAL A 25 -20.81 30.48 -33.68
CA VAL A 25 -19.38 30.79 -33.84
C VAL A 25 -18.53 30.02 -32.82
N LEU A 26 -18.95 29.96 -31.56
CA LEU A 26 -18.22 29.22 -30.51
C LEU A 26 -18.14 27.71 -30.78
N ILE A 27 -19.21 27.11 -31.28
CA ILE A 27 -19.22 25.68 -31.65
C ILE A 27 -18.36 25.44 -32.89
N ALA A 28 -18.47 26.29 -33.92
CA ALA A 28 -17.65 26.18 -35.13
C ALA A 28 -16.15 26.39 -34.85
N SER A 29 -15.79 27.31 -33.96
CA SER A 29 -14.41 27.51 -33.52
C SER A 29 -13.89 26.34 -32.69
N LEU A 30 -14.72 25.71 -31.86
CA LEU A 30 -14.33 24.54 -31.08
C LEU A 30 -14.14 23.29 -31.94
N ASP A 31 -15.01 23.04 -32.93
CA ASP A 31 -14.84 21.95 -33.91
C ASP A 31 -13.56 22.10 -34.74
N LYS A 32 -13.19 23.35 -35.09
CA LYS A 32 -11.91 23.63 -35.75
C LYS A 32 -10.70 23.43 -34.83
N ILE A 33 -10.84 23.69 -33.53
CA ILE A 33 -9.76 23.48 -32.56
C ILE A 33 -9.59 21.98 -32.28
N THR A 34 -10.68 21.22 -32.09
CA THR A 34 -10.63 19.78 -31.81
C THR A 34 -10.20 18.91 -32.98
N SER A 35 -10.23 19.44 -34.21
CA SER A 35 -9.75 18.76 -35.43
C SER A 35 -8.25 18.90 -35.70
N VAL A 36 -7.52 19.66 -34.89
CA VAL A 36 -6.05 19.75 -34.94
C VAL A 36 -5.44 18.65 -34.05
N GLU A 37 -4.48 17.87 -34.55
CA GLU A 37 -3.73 16.91 -33.72
C GLU A 37 -2.86 17.65 -32.71
N PHE A 38 -3.10 17.43 -31.41
CA PHE A 38 -2.35 18.07 -30.33
C PHE A 38 -1.26 17.13 -29.79
N HIS A 39 -0.03 17.62 -29.68
CA HIS A 39 1.08 16.88 -29.04
C HIS A 39 1.12 17.02 -27.50
N SER A 40 0.16 17.71 -26.86
CA SER A 40 0.12 17.94 -25.40
C SER A 40 -1.20 17.47 -24.78
N GLU A 41 -1.12 16.49 -23.87
CA GLU A 41 -2.28 15.95 -23.13
C GLU A 41 -2.98 17.00 -22.25
N LEU A 42 -2.23 17.96 -21.69
CA LEU A 42 -2.78 19.01 -20.84
C LEU A 42 -3.72 19.94 -21.62
N VAL A 43 -3.37 20.23 -22.87
CA VAL A 43 -4.18 21.03 -23.79
C VAL A 43 -5.45 20.27 -24.17
N LEU A 44 -5.31 18.98 -24.48
CA LEU A 44 -6.42 18.11 -24.84
C LEU A 44 -7.46 18.04 -23.70
N ASP A 45 -7.00 17.95 -22.46
CA ASP A 45 -7.86 17.86 -21.28
C ASP A 45 -8.60 19.18 -20.98
N GLN A 46 -7.93 20.32 -21.18
CA GLN A 46 -8.56 21.65 -21.05
C GLN A 46 -9.62 21.88 -22.15
N VAL A 47 -9.34 21.50 -23.39
CA VAL A 47 -10.29 21.61 -24.52
C VAL A 47 -11.49 20.68 -24.30
N LYS A 48 -11.27 19.42 -23.89
CA LYS A 48 -12.35 18.46 -23.54
C LYS A 48 -13.20 18.94 -22.37
N THR A 49 -12.58 19.57 -21.36
CA THR A 49 -13.30 20.15 -20.22
C THR A 49 -14.18 21.32 -20.64
N LEU A 50 -13.70 22.14 -21.59
CA LEU A 50 -14.45 23.27 -22.14
C LEU A 50 -15.62 22.80 -23.01
N ASP A 51 -15.39 21.80 -23.86
CA ASP A 51 -16.41 21.16 -24.70
C ASP A 51 -17.53 20.52 -23.87
N CYS A 52 -17.17 19.75 -22.83
CA CYS A 52 -18.12 19.14 -21.89
C CYS A 52 -19.01 20.17 -21.15
N ARG A 53 -18.50 21.37 -20.90
CA ARG A 53 -19.27 22.46 -20.27
C ARG A 53 -20.23 23.16 -21.24
N ILE A 54 -19.93 23.15 -22.54
CA ILE A 54 -20.73 23.83 -23.58
C ILE A 54 -21.79 22.88 -24.17
N ASN A 55 -21.48 21.59 -24.32
CA ASN A 55 -22.32 20.60 -25.00
C ASN A 55 -23.28 19.81 -24.10
N LYS A 56 -23.34 20.06 -22.79
CA LYS A 56 -24.27 19.34 -21.90
C LYS A 56 -25.75 19.73 -22.13
N HIS A 57 -26.47 18.80 -22.75
CA HIS A 57 -27.94 18.71 -22.83
C HIS A 57 -28.67 18.57 -21.48
N SER A 58 -27.99 18.75 -20.34
CA SER A 58 -28.49 18.46 -18.99
C SER A 58 -28.43 19.66 -18.04
N LEU A 59 -28.90 20.83 -18.48
CA LEU A 59 -29.32 21.90 -17.56
C LEU A 59 -30.81 21.71 -17.20
N PRO A 60 -31.19 21.78 -15.91
CA PRO A 60 -32.59 21.73 -15.48
C PRO A 60 -33.43 22.76 -16.27
N LYS A 61 -34.69 22.42 -16.62
CA LYS A 61 -35.60 23.19 -17.50
C LYS A 61 -35.74 24.71 -17.21
N LYS A 62 -35.20 25.25 -16.12
CA LYS A 62 -35.20 26.68 -15.74
C LYS A 62 -33.92 27.46 -16.05
N ARG A 63 -32.84 26.87 -16.56
CA ARG A 63 -31.61 27.61 -16.97
C ARG A 63 -31.13 27.16 -18.36
N ARG A 64 -31.76 27.66 -19.43
CA ARG A 64 -31.33 27.43 -20.81
C ARG A 64 -30.39 28.52 -21.37
N TYR A 65 -29.74 29.29 -20.51
CA TYR A 65 -28.83 30.35 -20.92
C TYR A 65 -27.59 30.36 -20.02
N LEU A 66 -26.40 30.40 -20.64
CA LEU A 66 -25.16 30.76 -19.94
C LEU A 66 -25.35 32.15 -19.33
N SER A 67 -24.91 32.34 -18.08
CA SER A 67 -24.86 33.68 -17.51
C SER A 67 -23.84 34.53 -18.27
N PHE A 68 -24.05 35.84 -18.31
CA PHE A 68 -23.12 36.76 -18.96
C PHE A 68 -21.70 36.68 -18.36
N VAL A 69 -21.60 36.33 -17.08
CA VAL A 69 -20.33 36.13 -16.37
C VAL A 69 -19.63 34.83 -16.81
N ASP A 70 -20.38 33.72 -16.96
CA ASP A 70 -19.82 32.46 -17.47
C ASP A 70 -19.33 32.59 -18.91
N PHE A 71 -20.06 33.37 -19.71
CA PHE A 71 -19.69 33.70 -21.09
C PHE A 71 -18.37 34.49 -21.17
N CYS A 72 -18.21 35.54 -20.35
CA CYS A 72 -16.96 36.29 -20.26
C CYS A 72 -15.79 35.44 -19.76
N HIS A 73 -16.03 34.50 -18.83
CA HIS A 73 -15.01 33.55 -18.39
C HIS A 73 -14.54 32.63 -19.51
N ILE A 74 -15.46 32.08 -20.31
CA ILE A 74 -15.10 31.21 -21.44
C ILE A 74 -14.28 31.96 -22.48
N LEU A 75 -14.63 33.22 -22.79
CA LEU A 75 -13.85 34.05 -23.70
C LEU A 75 -12.43 34.34 -23.17
N LEU A 76 -12.29 34.59 -21.86
CA LEU A 76 -10.98 34.80 -21.25
C LEU A 76 -10.11 33.54 -21.26
N VAL A 77 -10.71 32.37 -21.03
CA VAL A 77 -10.01 31.08 -21.10
C VAL A 77 -9.57 30.80 -22.54
N ILE A 78 -10.46 30.95 -23.53
CA ILE A 78 -10.12 30.77 -24.94
C ILE A 78 -9.01 31.74 -25.37
N ARG A 79 -9.10 33.02 -24.99
CA ARG A 79 -8.05 34.01 -25.29
C ARG A 79 -6.71 33.65 -24.66
N SER A 80 -6.72 33.15 -23.42
CA SER A 80 -5.50 32.71 -22.73
C SER A 80 -4.88 31.50 -23.44
N CYS A 81 -5.69 30.49 -23.77
CA CYS A 81 -5.24 29.31 -24.52
C CYS A 81 -4.64 29.72 -25.86
N LEU A 82 -5.37 30.50 -26.67
CA LEU A 82 -4.91 30.98 -27.97
C LEU A 82 -3.61 31.80 -27.90
N LYS A 83 -3.42 32.65 -26.88
CA LYS A 83 -2.15 33.36 -26.66
C LYS A 83 -0.98 32.43 -26.35
N THR A 84 -1.22 31.37 -25.58
CA THR A 84 -0.21 30.34 -25.30
C THR A 84 0.15 29.53 -26.55
N PHE A 85 -0.77 29.41 -27.52
CA PHE A 85 -0.53 28.71 -28.79
C PHE A 85 0.23 29.53 -29.84
N VAL A 86 0.08 30.86 -29.88
CA VAL A 86 0.83 31.72 -30.85
C VAL A 86 2.35 31.59 -30.70
N THR A 87 2.83 31.19 -29.52
CA THR A 87 4.26 30.94 -29.27
C THR A 87 4.78 29.62 -29.83
N TYR A 88 3.91 28.71 -30.31
CA TYR A 88 4.27 27.38 -30.82
C TYR A 88 3.63 27.14 -32.20
N THR A 89 4.22 27.79 -33.22
CA THR A 89 4.22 27.46 -34.67
C THR A 89 3.07 26.62 -35.26
N ASP A 90 2.08 27.30 -35.86
CA ASP A 90 1.35 26.90 -37.09
C ASP A 90 0.67 28.16 -37.68
N ASP A 91 0.71 28.36 -39.00
CA ASP A 91 0.10 29.54 -39.66
C ASP A 91 -1.44 29.48 -39.62
N ALA A 92 -2.03 28.28 -39.56
CA ALA A 92 -3.47 28.11 -39.36
C ALA A 92 -3.95 28.62 -37.99
N VAL A 93 -3.12 28.48 -36.95
CA VAL A 93 -3.41 28.96 -35.59
C VAL A 93 -3.30 30.49 -35.53
N LYS A 94 -2.34 31.09 -36.25
CA LYS A 94 -2.22 32.56 -36.34
C LYS A 94 -3.42 33.19 -37.02
N GLU A 95 -3.94 32.56 -38.08
CA GLU A 95 -5.13 33.04 -38.81
C GLU A 95 -6.39 32.95 -37.93
N LEU A 96 -6.56 31.83 -37.21
CA LEU A 96 -7.64 31.66 -36.23
C LEU A 96 -7.59 32.69 -35.10
N VAL A 97 -6.39 33.01 -34.60
CA VAL A 97 -6.18 34.04 -33.58
C VAL A 97 -6.52 35.44 -34.12
N ALA A 98 -6.17 35.72 -35.37
CA ALA A 98 -6.48 36.99 -36.02
C ALA A 98 -8.00 37.18 -36.20
N GLU A 99 -8.72 36.16 -36.67
CA GLU A 99 -10.18 36.17 -36.77
C GLU A 99 -10.85 36.36 -35.40
N TYR A 100 -10.35 35.68 -34.36
CA TYR A 100 -10.86 35.78 -33.00
C TYR A 100 -10.66 37.18 -32.39
N GLU A 101 -9.48 37.79 -32.57
CA GLU A 101 -9.20 39.16 -32.11
C GLU A 101 -9.99 40.21 -32.91
N LEU A 102 -10.24 39.98 -34.21
CA LEU A 102 -11.11 40.84 -35.02
C LEU A 102 -12.57 40.80 -34.53
N PHE A 103 -13.04 39.63 -34.13
CA PHE A 103 -14.36 39.41 -33.53
C PHE A 103 -14.51 40.12 -32.18
N LEU A 104 -13.52 40.02 -31.29
CA LEU A 104 -13.54 40.72 -29.99
C LEU A 104 -13.62 42.24 -30.15
N ARG A 105 -12.98 42.80 -31.18
CA ARG A 105 -13.06 44.22 -31.53
C ARG A 105 -14.43 44.62 -32.06
N HIS A 106 -15.02 43.84 -32.96
CA HIS A 106 -16.36 44.11 -33.51
C HIS A 106 -17.47 44.00 -32.44
N ALA A 107 -17.32 43.11 -31.47
CA ALA A 107 -18.29 42.91 -30.40
C ALA A 107 -18.12 43.88 -29.20
N ASN A 108 -17.15 44.81 -29.27
CA ASN A 108 -16.88 45.84 -28.23
C ASN A 108 -16.58 45.25 -26.83
N VAL A 109 -16.09 44.01 -26.78
CA VAL A 109 -15.91 43.19 -25.56
C VAL A 109 -14.72 43.67 -24.70
N ASP A 110 -13.68 44.26 -25.32
CA ASP A 110 -12.50 44.76 -24.60
C ASP A 110 -12.83 45.89 -23.60
N THR A 111 -13.79 46.76 -23.92
CA THR A 111 -14.28 47.81 -23.01
C THR A 111 -14.94 47.21 -21.77
N LEU A 112 -15.56 46.04 -21.93
CA LEU A 112 -16.31 45.31 -20.92
C LEU A 112 -15.39 44.49 -20.00
N LEU A 113 -14.33 43.88 -20.57
CA LEU A 113 -13.27 43.20 -19.83
C LEU A 113 -12.44 44.17 -18.96
N ARG A 114 -12.18 45.40 -19.43
CA ARG A 114 -11.49 46.44 -18.64
C ARG A 114 -12.27 46.86 -17.40
N LYS A 115 -13.61 46.97 -17.49
CA LYS A 115 -14.47 47.29 -16.34
C LYS A 115 -14.46 46.19 -15.28
N LEU A 116 -14.44 44.92 -15.69
CA LEU A 116 -14.31 43.77 -14.79
C LEU A 116 -12.94 43.69 -14.11
N GLY A 117 -11.85 43.94 -14.85
CA GLY A 117 -10.49 43.97 -14.29
C GLY A 117 -10.27 45.06 -13.24
N ALA A 118 -10.89 46.24 -13.41
CA ALA A 118 -10.85 47.32 -12.42
C ALA A 118 -11.57 46.96 -11.10
N SER A 119 -12.67 46.22 -11.18
CA SER A 119 -13.41 45.77 -9.98
C SER A 119 -12.67 44.69 -9.19
N VAL A 120 -11.95 43.79 -9.88
CA VAL A 120 -11.14 42.74 -9.25
C VAL A 120 -9.89 43.32 -8.58
N SER A 121 -9.21 44.27 -9.24
CA SER A 121 -8.02 44.94 -8.67
C SER A 121 -8.36 45.73 -7.40
N LYS A 122 -9.55 46.35 -7.34
CA LYS A 122 -10.03 47.07 -6.15
C LYS A 122 -10.36 46.16 -4.97
N ALA A 123 -10.78 44.91 -5.24
CA ALA A 123 -11.00 43.89 -4.22
C ALA A 123 -9.69 43.30 -3.68
N MET A 124 -8.66 43.17 -4.52
CA MET A 124 -7.33 42.71 -4.09
C MET A 124 -6.63 43.73 -3.18
N LEU A 125 -6.68 45.02 -3.52
CA LEU A 125 -6.09 46.08 -2.69
C LEU A 125 -6.70 46.16 -1.28
N LEU A 126 -8.00 45.91 -1.15
CA LEU A 126 -8.68 45.85 0.14
C LEU A 126 -8.26 44.63 0.98
N THR A 127 -7.93 43.52 0.31
CA THR A 127 -7.50 42.27 0.95
C THR A 127 -6.05 42.40 1.47
N GLU A 128 -5.22 43.13 0.74
CA GLU A 128 -3.83 43.42 1.12
C GLU A 128 -3.75 44.38 2.32
N GLN A 129 -4.60 45.42 2.36
CA GLN A 129 -4.71 46.32 3.51
C GLN A 129 -5.22 45.63 4.79
N LEU A 130 -6.07 44.60 4.65
CA LEU A 130 -6.58 43.81 5.77
C LEU A 130 -5.54 42.83 6.34
N ASN A 131 -4.57 42.38 5.53
CA ASN A 131 -3.52 41.46 5.98
C ASN A 131 -2.37 42.16 6.73
N THR A 132 -2.23 43.48 6.60
CA THR A 132 -1.21 44.28 7.33
C THR A 132 -1.61 44.71 8.75
N LEU A 133 -2.85 44.46 9.20
CA LEU A 133 -3.32 44.83 10.55
C LEU A 133 -3.46 43.59 11.45
N ASN A 134 -2.49 43.41 12.35
CA ASN A 134 -2.37 42.30 13.31
C ASN A 134 -3.64 42.04 14.16
N GLY A 135 -4.11 40.79 14.13
CA GLY A 135 -4.39 39.92 15.30
C GLY A 135 -5.55 40.19 16.26
N ALA A 136 -5.99 41.43 16.52
CA ALA A 136 -6.92 41.69 17.63
C ALA A 136 -8.25 42.40 17.26
N LEU A 137 -8.41 42.86 16.01
CA LEU A 137 -9.63 43.57 15.60
C LEU A 137 -10.70 42.69 14.91
N HIS A 138 -10.38 41.44 14.58
CA HIS A 138 -11.25 40.58 13.77
C HIS A 138 -12.57 40.19 14.48
N CYS A 139 -12.59 40.17 15.81
CA CYS A 139 -13.79 39.76 16.56
C CYS A 139 -14.82 40.90 16.74
N LYS A 140 -14.42 42.18 16.68
CA LYS A 140 -15.36 43.31 16.90
C LYS A 140 -16.02 43.86 15.63
N LEU A 141 -15.42 43.70 14.46
CA LEU A 141 -15.99 44.18 13.19
C LEU A 141 -17.00 43.19 12.56
N CYS A 142 -16.77 41.88 12.67
CA CYS A 142 -17.73 40.87 12.18
C CYS A 142 -19.08 40.93 12.92
N CYS A 143 -19.09 41.16 14.24
CA CYS A 143 -20.33 41.30 15.01
C CYS A 143 -21.12 42.59 14.71
N ARG A 144 -20.46 43.66 14.22
CA ARG A 144 -21.11 44.95 13.95
C ARG A 144 -21.64 45.07 12.51
N TRP A 145 -21.07 44.34 11.55
CA TRP A 145 -21.50 44.36 10.15
C TRP A 145 -22.58 43.32 9.81
N GLY A 146 -22.66 42.22 10.56
CA GLY A 146 -23.69 41.18 10.41
C GLY A 146 -25.13 41.62 10.72
N LYS A 147 -25.34 42.84 11.26
CA LYS A 147 -26.68 43.36 11.58
C LYS A 147 -27.23 44.42 10.61
N ARG A 148 -26.53 44.79 9.53
CA ARG A 148 -27.00 45.87 8.62
C ARG A 148 -27.10 45.58 7.13
N THR A 149 -26.68 44.42 6.63
CA THR A 149 -26.91 44.05 5.23
C THR A 149 -27.36 42.60 5.11
N GLY A 150 -28.67 42.39 4.95
CA GLY A 150 -29.24 41.06 4.72
C GLY A 150 -28.93 40.55 3.32
N ASN A 151 -27.70 40.10 3.06
CA ASN A 151 -27.30 39.51 1.78
C ASN A 151 -26.31 38.34 1.97
N HIS A 152 -26.81 37.11 1.85
CA HIS A 152 -26.04 35.85 2.02
C HIS A 152 -25.23 35.42 0.76
N GLY A 153 -24.88 36.34 -0.13
CA GLY A 153 -24.31 35.99 -1.46
C GLY A 153 -22.78 36.03 -1.60
N ILE A 154 -22.06 36.75 -0.73
CA ILE A 154 -20.66 37.14 -1.03
C ILE A 154 -19.62 36.19 -0.38
N HIS A 155 -19.97 35.48 0.68
CA HIS A 155 -19.03 34.56 1.36
C HIS A 155 -18.71 33.27 0.58
N ARG A 156 -19.49 32.91 -0.45
CA ARG A 156 -19.29 31.68 -1.24
C ARG A 156 -18.34 31.82 -2.43
N LEU A 157 -17.80 33.02 -2.71
CA LEU A 157 -16.95 33.28 -3.88
C LEU A 157 -15.51 33.66 -3.54
N VAL A 158 -15.23 34.16 -2.33
CA VAL A 158 -13.90 34.72 -2.02
C VAL A 158 -12.87 33.64 -1.64
N LEU A 159 -13.30 32.55 -1.00
CA LEU A 159 -12.39 31.46 -0.58
C LEU A 159 -11.85 30.60 -1.75
N PRO A 160 -12.64 30.26 -2.79
CA PRO A 160 -12.11 29.57 -3.97
C PRO A 160 -11.17 30.43 -4.82
N LEU A 161 -11.40 31.76 -4.84
CA LEU A 161 -10.60 32.72 -5.60
C LEU A 161 -9.19 32.90 -5.01
N ALA A 162 -9.07 32.88 -3.68
CA ALA A 162 -7.77 32.94 -3.01
C ALA A 162 -6.94 31.66 -3.22
N SER A 163 -7.57 30.47 -3.29
CA SER A 163 -6.83 29.21 -3.46
C SER A 163 -6.38 28.96 -4.92
N LEU A 164 -7.14 29.45 -5.91
CA LEU A 164 -6.78 29.32 -7.32
C LEU A 164 -5.64 30.29 -7.71
N LEU A 165 -5.66 31.52 -7.19
CA LEU A 165 -4.62 32.51 -7.47
C LEU A 165 -3.30 32.16 -6.77
N ASN A 166 -3.34 31.55 -5.57
CA ASN A 166 -2.13 31.12 -4.86
C ASN A 166 -1.45 29.92 -5.55
N ARG A 167 -2.20 29.07 -6.26
CA ARG A 167 -1.63 27.98 -7.09
C ARG A 167 -0.94 28.51 -8.34
N ASN A 168 -1.52 29.50 -9.02
CA ASN A 168 -0.92 30.07 -10.23
C ASN A 168 0.25 31.03 -9.95
N TRP A 169 0.40 31.54 -8.71
CA TRP A 169 1.51 32.42 -8.33
C TRP A 169 2.78 31.64 -7.93
N LEU A 170 2.65 30.39 -7.46
CA LEU A 170 3.81 29.54 -7.15
C LEU A 170 4.50 28.98 -8.41
N ASP A 171 3.75 28.69 -9.48
CA ASP A 171 4.31 28.18 -10.74
C ASP A 171 5.02 29.25 -11.58
N PHE A 172 4.91 30.54 -11.20
CA PHE A 172 5.57 31.65 -11.89
C PHE A 172 7.00 31.96 -11.41
N ARG A 173 7.52 31.23 -10.40
CA ARG A 173 8.87 31.45 -9.83
C ARG A 173 10.00 30.59 -10.43
N THR A 174 9.72 29.70 -11.37
CA THR A 174 10.73 28.77 -11.92
C THR A 174 11.13 29.03 -13.37
N SER A 175 10.71 30.15 -13.98
CA SER A 175 11.18 30.56 -15.31
C SER A 175 11.85 31.94 -15.27
N SER A 176 13.14 31.96 -15.60
CA SER A 176 13.97 33.16 -15.71
C SER A 176 13.51 34.01 -16.88
N PHE A 177 12.85 35.14 -16.61
CA PHE A 177 12.64 36.20 -17.58
C PHE A 177 13.31 37.50 -17.12
N LYS A 178 14.30 37.95 -17.90
CA LYS A 178 14.86 39.30 -17.85
C LYS A 178 13.86 40.27 -18.47
N VAL A 179 13.51 41.32 -17.75
CA VAL A 179 12.95 42.56 -18.31
C VAL A 179 13.61 43.76 -17.62
N GLY A 180 14.30 44.59 -18.41
CA GLY A 180 14.46 46.03 -18.13
C GLY A 180 15.47 46.47 -17.05
N GLY A 181 16.74 46.57 -17.45
CA GLY A 181 17.74 47.58 -17.07
C GLY A 181 17.74 48.22 -15.68
N VAL A 182 18.66 47.77 -14.81
CA VAL A 182 19.53 48.61 -13.97
C VAL A 182 20.84 47.84 -13.75
N SER A 183 21.99 48.48 -14.00
CA SER A 183 23.35 47.93 -13.87
C SER A 183 24.04 48.46 -12.61
N PHE A 184 24.73 47.61 -11.86
CA PHE A 184 25.79 48.00 -10.90
C PHE A 184 26.86 46.87 -10.81
N PRO A 185 28.13 47.22 -10.47
CA PRO A 185 29.32 46.65 -11.08
C PRO A 185 29.79 45.31 -10.49
N SER A 186 30.54 44.58 -11.32
CA SER A 186 31.37 43.42 -10.98
C SER A 186 32.60 43.85 -10.19
N ASP A 187 32.90 43.16 -9.09
CA ASP A 187 34.24 43.14 -8.51
C ASP A 187 34.64 41.71 -8.13
N ASP A 188 35.90 41.42 -8.43
CA ASP A 188 36.61 40.16 -8.36
C ASP A 188 36.85 39.64 -6.93
N GLY A 189 36.92 38.31 -6.76
CA GLY A 189 37.48 37.71 -5.54
C GLY A 189 37.23 36.20 -5.39
N LYS A 190 38.26 35.39 -5.68
CA LYS A 190 38.33 33.96 -5.32
C LYS A 190 38.19 33.73 -3.81
N PRO A 191 37.61 32.62 -3.34
CA PRO A 191 37.90 32.07 -2.01
C PRO A 191 38.94 30.92 -2.07
N PRO A 192 39.65 30.65 -0.95
CA PRO A 192 40.92 29.91 -0.92
C PRO A 192 40.78 28.41 -0.61
N GLU A 193 41.78 27.62 -1.03
CA GLU A 193 42.08 26.25 -0.56
C GLU A 193 42.78 26.28 0.81
N ILE A 194 42.33 25.48 1.79
CA ILE A 194 43.14 25.02 2.93
C ILE A 194 42.74 23.59 3.34
N GLU A 195 43.79 22.83 3.67
CA GLU A 195 43.99 21.40 3.87
C GLU A 195 43.33 20.74 5.09
N ALA A 196 43.22 19.40 5.04
CA ALA A 196 42.83 18.51 6.13
C ALA A 196 44.05 18.07 6.97
N PRO A 197 43.92 17.80 8.28
CA PRO A 197 45.02 17.27 9.09
C PRO A 197 45.04 15.73 9.18
N ASP A 198 46.23 15.18 8.96
CA ASP A 198 46.65 13.81 9.24
C ASP A 198 46.74 13.51 10.75
N HIS A 199 46.28 12.32 11.17
CA HIS A 199 46.90 11.56 12.27
C HIS A 199 46.42 10.09 12.28
N LEU A 200 47.43 9.20 12.32
CA LEU A 200 47.44 7.78 12.73
C LEU A 200 47.56 6.72 11.62
N LYS A 201 48.80 6.63 11.10
CA LYS A 201 49.46 5.36 10.75
C LYS A 201 50.15 4.81 12.00
N TYR A 202 49.89 3.56 12.39
CA TYR A 202 50.86 2.65 13.03
C TYR A 202 50.37 1.18 12.93
N TRP A 203 51.17 0.35 12.22
CA TRP A 203 51.61 -1.04 12.48
C TRP A 203 50.63 -2.07 13.11
N GLY A 204 50.58 -3.35 12.73
CA GLY A 204 51.49 -4.18 11.94
C GLY A 204 51.00 -5.64 11.94
N ALA A 205 51.56 -6.43 11.03
CA ALA A 205 51.22 -7.84 10.77
C ALA A 205 51.67 -8.80 11.90
N LEU A 206 50.91 -9.88 12.10
CA LEU A 206 51.41 -11.14 12.65
C LEU A 206 50.49 -12.32 12.26
N HIS A 207 51.07 -13.29 11.55
CA HIS A 207 50.56 -14.63 11.32
C HIS A 207 50.40 -15.39 12.65
N PHE A 208 49.42 -16.32 12.77
CA PHE A 208 49.68 -17.77 12.92
C PHE A 208 48.38 -18.60 13.09
N THR A 209 48.30 -19.66 12.26
CA THR A 209 47.79 -21.02 12.48
C THR A 209 46.35 -21.33 12.91
N SER A 210 45.73 -22.13 12.04
CA SER A 210 44.73 -23.14 12.35
C SER A 210 45.17 -24.10 13.46
N THR A 211 44.28 -24.37 14.40
CA THR A 211 44.17 -25.69 15.04
C THR A 211 42.74 -25.89 15.49
N ALA A 212 42.09 -26.88 14.88
CA ALA A 212 40.90 -27.51 15.40
C ALA A 212 41.23 -28.16 16.75
N ASN A 213 40.33 -28.03 17.73
CA ASN A 213 40.26 -28.97 18.83
C ASN A 213 38.80 -29.22 19.20
N VAL A 214 38.40 -30.45 18.89
CA VAL A 214 37.20 -31.14 19.36
C VAL A 214 37.37 -31.39 20.85
N ILE A 215 36.43 -30.92 21.68
CA ILE A 215 36.20 -31.47 23.01
C ILE A 215 34.70 -31.73 23.14
N ASN A 216 34.35 -33.02 23.02
CA ASN A 216 33.13 -33.59 23.56
C ASN A 216 33.20 -33.49 25.09
N ASP A 217 32.16 -32.97 25.73
CA ASP A 217 31.78 -33.54 27.02
C ASP A 217 30.27 -33.60 27.23
N LYS A 218 29.85 -34.76 27.73
CA LYS A 218 28.47 -35.19 27.99
C LYS A 218 28.18 -35.04 29.48
N ARG A 219 27.00 -34.52 29.82
CA ARG A 219 26.08 -34.84 30.97
C ARG A 219 25.40 -33.55 31.44
N ALA A 220 24.12 -33.30 31.13
CA ALA A 220 22.88 -33.89 31.68
C ALA A 220 22.29 -33.09 32.85
N SER A 221 21.18 -32.36 32.59
CA SER A 221 19.95 -32.39 33.42
C SER A 221 18.87 -31.48 32.80
N SER A 222 17.78 -32.11 32.33
CA SER A 222 16.62 -31.49 31.66
C SER A 222 15.68 -30.75 32.62
N PRO A 223 14.99 -29.67 32.17
CA PRO A 223 13.68 -29.24 32.68
C PRO A 223 12.54 -29.75 31.78
N PRO A 224 11.27 -29.70 32.24
CA PRO A 224 10.18 -30.54 31.73
C PRO A 224 9.60 -30.10 30.37
N GLN A 225 9.15 -31.12 29.63
CA GLN A 225 8.62 -31.09 28.28
C GLN A 225 7.48 -30.07 28.06
N GLN A 226 7.67 -29.21 27.06
CA GLN A 226 6.59 -28.62 26.27
C GLN A 226 5.87 -29.74 25.51
N THR A 227 4.56 -29.81 25.62
CA THR A 227 3.71 -30.49 24.62
C THR A 227 3.68 -29.66 23.34
N GLN A 228 4.74 -29.76 22.55
CA GLN A 228 4.67 -29.60 21.09
C GLN A 228 4.45 -30.99 20.51
N LEU A 229 3.37 -31.19 19.76
CA LEU A 229 3.26 -32.32 18.85
C LEU A 229 4.34 -32.12 17.77
N ALA A 230 5.50 -32.76 17.98
CA ALA A 230 6.57 -32.79 17.01
C ALA A 230 6.16 -33.75 15.88
N MET A 231 5.78 -33.20 14.72
CA MET A 231 5.79 -33.98 13.49
C MET A 231 7.25 -34.32 13.15
N ASP A 232 7.49 -35.58 12.77
CA ASP A 232 8.81 -36.05 12.35
C ASP A 232 9.16 -35.45 10.97
N PHE A 233 10.27 -34.71 10.92
CA PHE A 233 10.78 -34.04 9.72
C PHE A 233 11.97 -34.78 9.09
N SER A 234 12.26 -36.02 9.53
CA SER A 234 13.46 -36.76 9.13
C SER A 234 13.40 -37.39 7.73
N ASP A 235 12.25 -37.33 7.07
CA ASP A 235 11.94 -38.08 5.86
C ASP A 235 11.56 -37.15 4.68
N PHE A 236 12.55 -36.89 3.81
CA PHE A 236 12.42 -36.62 2.35
C PHE A 236 12.11 -35.20 1.81
N GLU A 237 11.94 -35.14 0.48
CA GLU A 237 12.67 -34.34 -0.52
C GLU A 237 12.72 -32.82 -0.33
N VAL A 238 13.95 -32.31 -0.31
CA VAL A 238 14.31 -30.89 -0.42
C VAL A 238 14.01 -30.44 -1.84
N ILE A 239 13.29 -29.32 -2.01
CA ILE A 239 13.22 -28.62 -3.29
C ILE A 239 14.64 -28.13 -3.59
N ASP A 240 15.33 -28.81 -4.51
CA ASP A 240 16.73 -28.53 -4.81
C ASP A 240 16.92 -27.07 -5.25
N PRO A 241 17.79 -26.30 -4.56
CA PRO A 241 18.20 -25.00 -5.04
C PRO A 241 19.06 -25.17 -6.31
N ILE A 242 18.75 -24.43 -7.37
CA ILE A 242 19.67 -24.28 -8.49
C ILE A 242 20.93 -23.53 -7.99
N ALA A 243 22.09 -24.07 -8.34
CA ALA A 243 23.40 -23.81 -7.74
C ALA A 243 23.91 -22.35 -7.80
N GLU A 244 24.73 -22.05 -6.78
CA GLU A 244 25.76 -21.00 -6.63
C GLU A 244 25.34 -19.52 -6.56
N PHE A 245 24.90 -19.11 -5.37
CA PHE A 245 25.24 -17.79 -4.83
C PHE A 245 26.15 -17.97 -3.61
N GLY A 246 27.35 -17.36 -3.66
CA GLY A 246 28.41 -17.55 -2.69
C GLY A 246 27.97 -17.41 -1.23
N HIS A 247 28.41 -18.37 -0.41
CA HIS A 247 28.30 -18.34 1.04
C HIS A 247 29.21 -17.25 1.61
N GLU A 248 28.64 -16.24 2.26
CA GLU A 248 29.36 -15.45 3.26
C GLU A 248 29.03 -15.99 4.65
N SER A 249 30.08 -16.34 5.40
CA SER A 249 30.02 -16.91 6.73
C SER A 249 29.49 -15.90 7.74
N SER A 250 28.39 -16.25 8.41
CA SER A 250 27.84 -15.49 9.54
C SER A 250 28.61 -15.80 10.83
N ASN A 251 29.67 -15.05 11.10
CA ASN A 251 30.32 -15.00 12.42
C ASN A 251 30.87 -13.58 12.61
N ASP A 252 30.00 -12.63 12.97
CA ASP A 252 30.40 -11.35 13.56
C ASP A 252 29.23 -10.80 14.39
N GLU A 253 29.24 -11.09 15.69
CA GLU A 253 28.23 -10.66 16.68
C GLU A 253 28.31 -9.16 17.05
N ASP A 254 29.21 -8.39 16.43
CA ASP A 254 29.38 -6.95 16.65
C ASP A 254 29.51 -6.14 15.33
N ALA A 255 29.06 -6.69 14.21
CA ALA A 255 29.00 -5.92 12.96
C ALA A 255 28.07 -4.70 13.12
N GLN A 256 28.62 -3.51 12.85
CA GLN A 256 27.87 -2.28 12.58
C GLN A 256 26.69 -2.60 11.64
N PRO A 257 25.55 -1.88 11.73
CA PRO A 257 24.40 -2.20 10.89
C PRO A 257 24.86 -2.25 9.41
N PRO A 258 24.36 -3.19 8.59
CA PRO A 258 24.97 -3.53 7.30
C PRO A 258 25.13 -2.35 6.34
N TYR A 259 24.49 -1.21 6.59
CA TYR A 259 24.31 -0.06 5.70
C TYR A 259 25.57 0.72 5.28
N ALA A 260 26.78 0.14 5.34
CA ALA A 260 27.91 0.60 4.54
C ALA A 260 27.61 0.64 3.03
N HIS A 261 26.51 0.03 2.55
CA HIS A 261 26.03 0.13 1.18
C HIS A 261 25.38 1.48 0.82
N LEU A 262 25.03 2.34 1.79
CA LEU A 262 24.51 3.70 1.51
C LEU A 262 25.60 4.70 1.07
N GLN A 263 26.76 4.22 0.61
CA GLN A 263 27.76 5.06 -0.08
C GLN A 263 27.30 5.47 -1.49
N GLY A 264 26.32 4.78 -2.08
CA GLY A 264 25.56 5.25 -3.23
C GLY A 264 24.25 5.90 -2.75
N GLY A 265 23.99 7.14 -3.16
CA GLY A 265 22.79 7.87 -2.74
C GLY A 265 21.46 7.19 -3.10
N HIS A 266 20.36 7.85 -2.73
CA HIS A 266 19.02 7.43 -3.10
C HIS A 266 18.86 7.33 -4.63
N PRO A 267 18.05 6.37 -5.12
CA PRO A 267 17.18 5.43 -4.38
C PRO A 267 17.83 4.14 -3.81
N PRO A 268 17.19 3.46 -2.82
CA PRO A 268 17.79 2.41 -1.98
C PRO A 268 18.27 1.13 -2.70
N TRP A 269 18.01 0.98 -3.99
CA TRP A 269 18.51 -0.13 -4.82
C TRP A 269 19.81 0.20 -5.56
N GLN A 270 20.28 1.46 -5.51
CA GLN A 270 21.53 1.85 -6.13
C GLN A 270 22.71 1.15 -5.44
N GLY A 271 23.58 0.52 -6.24
CA GLY A 271 24.70 -0.28 -5.74
C GLY A 271 24.41 -1.78 -5.62
N HIS A 272 23.17 -2.24 -5.87
CA HIS A 272 22.78 -3.66 -5.79
C HIS A 272 22.75 -4.36 -7.17
N GLU A 273 23.59 -3.93 -8.10
CA GLU A 273 23.56 -4.31 -9.53
C GLU A 273 23.61 -5.83 -9.77
N GLY A 274 24.24 -6.60 -8.87
CA GLY A 274 24.29 -8.07 -8.92
C GLY A 274 23.12 -8.81 -8.25
N LYS A 275 22.21 -8.08 -7.59
CA LYS A 275 21.10 -8.64 -6.78
C LYS A 275 19.71 -8.25 -7.30
N LEU A 276 19.64 -7.37 -8.30
CA LEU A 276 18.40 -7.08 -8.99
C LEU A 276 18.04 -8.21 -9.95
N VAL A 277 16.76 -8.60 -9.92
CA VAL A 277 16.18 -9.66 -10.76
C VAL A 277 14.98 -9.10 -11.51
N GLY A 278 15.03 -9.17 -12.84
CA GLY A 278 13.92 -8.83 -13.72
C GLY A 278 13.08 -10.06 -14.00
N VAL A 279 11.79 -10.04 -13.65
CA VAL A 279 10.86 -11.13 -13.98
C VAL A 279 9.82 -10.60 -14.94
N VAL A 280 9.77 -11.22 -16.12
CA VAL A 280 8.74 -10.99 -17.12
C VAL A 280 7.76 -12.14 -17.08
N ASP A 281 6.49 -11.84 -16.88
CA ASP A 281 5.38 -12.78 -16.90
C ASP A 281 4.56 -12.55 -18.18
N MET A 282 4.65 -13.49 -19.12
CA MET A 282 3.84 -13.57 -20.32
C MET A 282 2.57 -14.38 -20.04
N GLY A 283 1.81 -13.90 -19.06
CA GLY A 283 0.60 -14.52 -18.57
C GLY A 283 -0.48 -14.67 -19.63
N SER A 284 -1.26 -15.73 -19.46
CA SER A 284 -2.18 -16.30 -20.44
C SER A 284 -3.65 -16.15 -20.13
N ASP A 285 -3.99 -15.58 -18.98
CA ASP A 285 -5.38 -15.50 -18.60
C ASP A 285 -6.09 -14.46 -19.47
N ALA A 286 -6.92 -14.99 -20.38
CA ALA A 286 -7.80 -14.30 -21.31
C ALA A 286 -8.42 -13.03 -20.71
N ILE A 287 -8.69 -13.01 -19.39
CA ILE A 287 -9.50 -11.95 -18.79
C ILE A 287 -8.96 -11.34 -17.48
N THR A 288 -7.86 -11.84 -16.89
CA THR A 288 -7.23 -11.23 -15.69
C THR A 288 -5.84 -10.67 -15.92
N SER A 289 -5.20 -10.99 -17.06
CA SER A 289 -3.87 -10.52 -17.44
C SER A 289 -3.72 -10.33 -18.94
N ASN A 290 -4.53 -9.46 -19.57
CA ASN A 290 -4.24 -8.97 -20.93
C ASN A 290 -3.00 -8.08 -20.89
N GLY A 291 -1.84 -8.67 -20.61
CA GLY A 291 -0.61 -7.94 -20.62
C GLY A 291 0.58 -8.71 -20.13
N ILE A 292 1.63 -8.60 -20.93
CA ILE A 292 2.99 -8.98 -20.55
C ILE A 292 3.46 -8.02 -19.46
N ARG A 293 3.89 -8.56 -18.32
CA ARG A 293 4.26 -7.79 -17.12
C ARG A 293 5.74 -7.92 -16.86
N LEU A 294 6.39 -6.81 -16.52
CA LEU A 294 7.74 -6.79 -15.94
C LEU A 294 7.65 -6.38 -14.47
N SER A 295 8.42 -7.04 -13.62
CA SER A 295 8.82 -6.52 -12.32
C SER A 295 10.33 -6.61 -12.17
N ILE A 296 10.95 -5.59 -11.60
CA ILE A 296 12.35 -5.63 -11.15
C ILE A 296 12.31 -5.64 -9.63
N SER A 297 12.90 -6.67 -9.02
CA SER A 297 12.94 -6.85 -7.58
C SER A 297 14.37 -6.94 -7.07
N ASP A 298 14.60 -6.43 -5.87
CA ASP A 298 15.91 -6.44 -5.23
C ASP A 298 16.02 -7.58 -4.21
N LEU A 299 16.90 -8.55 -4.48
CA LEU A 299 17.15 -9.71 -3.62
C LEU A 299 18.42 -9.54 -2.76
N SER A 300 18.86 -8.30 -2.54
CA SER A 300 19.98 -8.02 -1.63
C SER A 300 19.59 -8.25 -0.16
N ASN A 301 20.54 -8.76 0.61
CA ASN A 301 20.38 -8.79 2.06
C ASN A 301 20.48 -7.37 2.64
N PRO A 302 19.75 -7.05 3.72
CA PRO A 302 18.84 -7.94 4.47
C PRO A 302 17.40 -7.98 3.93
N LEU A 303 17.07 -7.22 2.87
CA LEU A 303 15.69 -7.00 2.45
C LEU A 303 15.12 -8.06 1.49
N ALA A 304 15.93 -9.02 1.05
CA ALA A 304 15.55 -10.07 0.11
C ALA A 304 14.24 -10.80 0.49
N ARG A 305 13.99 -11.01 1.80
CA ARG A 305 12.75 -11.61 2.30
C ARG A 305 11.51 -10.86 1.80
N MET A 306 11.60 -9.55 1.64
CA MET A 306 10.46 -8.72 1.25
C MET A 306 10.15 -8.72 -0.24
N LEU A 307 11.04 -9.28 -1.06
CA LEU A 307 10.96 -9.19 -2.52
C LEU A 307 10.66 -7.76 -3.00
N PRO A 308 11.35 -6.73 -2.48
CA PRO A 308 11.03 -5.33 -2.74
C PRO A 308 11.05 -5.06 -4.24
N THR A 309 9.88 -4.75 -4.80
CA THR A 309 9.73 -4.43 -6.22
C THR A 309 10.07 -2.97 -6.44
N VAL A 310 11.19 -2.72 -7.13
CA VAL A 310 11.68 -1.35 -7.41
C VAL A 310 11.02 -0.76 -8.65
N TYR A 311 10.57 -1.62 -9.57
CA TYR A 311 9.88 -1.19 -10.78
C TYR A 311 8.87 -2.24 -11.23
N GLN A 312 7.74 -1.77 -11.77
CA GLN A 312 6.74 -2.62 -12.39
C GLN A 312 6.21 -1.96 -13.66
N TYR A 313 5.96 -2.77 -14.68
CA TYR A 313 5.34 -2.33 -15.93
C TYR A 313 4.39 -3.40 -16.45
N ARG A 314 3.33 -2.97 -17.14
CA ARG A 314 2.40 -3.85 -17.84
C ARG A 314 2.17 -3.31 -19.25
N ALA A 315 2.52 -4.09 -20.26
CA ALA A 315 2.10 -3.85 -21.63
C ALA A 315 0.70 -4.43 -21.84
N SER A 316 -0.20 -3.76 -22.54
CA SER A 316 -1.58 -4.24 -22.76
C SER A 316 -1.72 -5.16 -23.98
N ILE A 317 -0.91 -6.22 -24.05
CA ILE A 317 -0.97 -7.23 -25.13
C ILE A 317 -1.66 -8.48 -24.58
N SER A 318 -2.74 -8.94 -25.23
CA SER A 318 -3.45 -10.17 -24.87
C SER A 318 -3.02 -11.32 -25.78
N LEU A 319 -2.12 -12.16 -25.30
CA LEU A 319 -1.65 -13.32 -26.09
C LEU A 319 -2.79 -14.32 -26.32
N TYR A 320 -3.67 -14.54 -25.34
CA TYR A 320 -4.78 -15.46 -25.49
C TYR A 320 -5.76 -14.99 -26.57
N ASP A 321 -6.25 -13.75 -26.47
CA ASP A 321 -7.26 -13.23 -27.40
C ASP A 321 -6.72 -13.14 -28.84
N SER A 322 -5.41 -12.90 -29.01
CA SER A 322 -4.78 -12.83 -30.34
C SER A 322 -4.75 -14.15 -31.11
N GLN A 323 -5.08 -15.27 -30.46
CA GLN A 323 -5.02 -16.61 -31.03
C GLN A 323 -6.39 -17.15 -31.43
N TYR A 324 -7.41 -16.31 -31.44
CA TYR A 324 -8.75 -16.69 -31.88
C TYR A 324 -9.23 -15.74 -32.96
N ASP A 325 -9.76 -16.29 -34.04
CA ASP A 325 -10.43 -15.51 -35.07
C ASP A 325 -11.69 -14.83 -34.47
N PRO A 326 -11.85 -13.51 -34.60
CA PRO A 326 -12.97 -12.81 -33.99
C PRO A 326 -14.33 -13.10 -34.66
N GLU A 327 -14.34 -13.58 -35.90
CA GLU A 327 -15.56 -13.91 -36.64
C GLU A 327 -15.94 -15.39 -36.47
N THR A 328 -14.97 -16.30 -36.60
CA THR A 328 -15.23 -17.75 -36.54
C THR A 328 -15.05 -18.34 -35.14
N GLY A 329 -14.23 -17.70 -34.30
CA GLY A 329 -13.85 -18.22 -32.98
C GLY A 329 -12.82 -19.36 -33.05
N ASP A 330 -12.32 -19.70 -34.25
CA ASP A 330 -11.34 -20.76 -34.43
C ASP A 330 -9.97 -20.32 -33.92
N GLN A 331 -9.20 -21.30 -33.44
CA GLN A 331 -7.84 -21.03 -32.98
C GLN A 331 -6.93 -20.76 -34.19
N ILE A 332 -6.28 -19.60 -34.19
CA ILE A 332 -5.29 -19.18 -35.18
C ILE A 332 -3.88 -19.09 -34.58
N PRO A 333 -2.82 -19.21 -35.39
CA PRO A 333 -1.46 -18.88 -34.94
C PRO A 333 -1.37 -17.45 -34.40
N ILE A 334 -0.45 -17.19 -33.46
CA ILE A 334 -0.16 -15.82 -33.01
C ILE A 334 0.25 -14.98 -34.23
N PRO A 335 -0.47 -13.91 -34.58
CA PRO A 335 -0.19 -13.09 -35.75
C PRO A 335 1.17 -12.39 -35.70
N ASP A 336 1.81 -12.21 -36.86
CA ASP A 336 3.17 -11.63 -36.94
C ASP A 336 3.27 -10.22 -36.34
N ASP A 337 2.25 -9.38 -36.48
CA ASP A 337 2.18 -8.04 -35.88
C ASP A 337 2.13 -8.09 -34.34
N ILE A 338 1.49 -9.12 -33.78
CA ILE A 338 1.50 -9.38 -32.34
C ILE A 338 2.87 -9.88 -31.90
N ILE A 339 3.51 -10.78 -32.66
CA ILE A 339 4.88 -11.23 -32.38
C ILE A 339 5.85 -10.03 -32.37
N GLU A 340 5.76 -9.14 -33.35
CA GLU A 340 6.56 -7.91 -33.42
C GLU A 340 6.30 -6.97 -32.23
N SER A 341 5.03 -6.82 -31.83
CA SER A 341 4.64 -6.03 -30.67
C SER A 341 5.24 -6.60 -29.37
N VAL A 342 5.20 -7.92 -29.18
CA VAL A 342 5.80 -8.60 -28.03
C VAL A 342 7.31 -8.41 -28.03
N VAL A 343 7.98 -8.62 -29.16
CA VAL A 343 9.43 -8.41 -29.29
C VAL A 343 9.81 -6.98 -28.96
N SER A 344 9.05 -5.99 -29.46
CA SER A 344 9.28 -4.57 -29.15
C SER A 344 9.17 -4.29 -27.65
N VAL A 345 8.15 -4.85 -26.98
CA VAL A 345 7.98 -4.74 -25.52
C VAL A 345 9.12 -5.40 -24.76
N LEU A 346 9.54 -6.60 -25.13
CA LEU A 346 10.63 -7.31 -24.46
C LEU A 346 11.98 -6.61 -24.68
N SER A 347 12.25 -6.09 -25.88
CA SER A 347 13.43 -5.25 -26.14
C SER A 347 13.42 -4.00 -25.26
N ARG A 348 12.25 -3.36 -25.07
CA ARG A 348 12.11 -2.26 -24.11
C ARG A 348 12.40 -2.70 -22.67
N PHE A 349 11.98 -3.90 -22.27
CA PHE A 349 12.28 -4.43 -20.94
C PHE A 349 13.76 -4.65 -20.73
N VAL A 350 14.50 -5.12 -21.73
CA VAL A 350 15.97 -5.22 -21.66
C VAL A 350 16.60 -3.85 -21.39
N VAL A 351 16.16 -2.81 -22.11
CA VAL A 351 16.65 -1.44 -21.90
C VAL A 351 16.35 -0.95 -20.49
N ILE A 352 15.09 -1.10 -20.04
CA ILE A 352 14.67 -0.69 -18.70
C ILE A 352 15.48 -1.44 -17.63
N CYS A 353 15.63 -2.77 -17.74
CA CYS A 353 16.45 -3.54 -16.81
C CYS A 353 17.90 -3.04 -16.80
N GLY A 354 18.46 -2.69 -17.96
CA GLY A 354 19.78 -2.05 -18.08
C GLY A 354 19.89 -0.71 -17.35
N ASP A 355 18.86 0.14 -17.43
CA ASP A 355 18.82 1.44 -16.72
C ASP A 355 18.82 1.26 -15.19
N PHE A 356 18.18 0.20 -14.69
CA PHE A 356 18.24 -0.21 -13.29
C PHE A 356 19.54 -0.95 -12.94
N ARG A 357 20.42 -1.20 -13.91
CA ARG A 357 21.62 -2.04 -13.78
C ARG A 357 21.33 -3.48 -13.36
N CYS A 358 20.15 -3.99 -13.70
CA CYS A 358 19.83 -5.40 -13.65
C CYS A 358 20.56 -6.10 -14.80
N LYS A 359 21.44 -7.04 -14.45
CA LYS A 359 22.22 -7.80 -15.44
C LYS A 359 21.31 -8.63 -16.34
N LYS A 360 21.69 -8.79 -17.61
CA LYS A 360 20.86 -9.49 -18.61
C LYS A 360 20.56 -10.93 -18.21
N GLU A 361 21.53 -11.61 -17.59
CA GLU A 361 21.41 -12.96 -17.05
C GLU A 361 20.39 -13.10 -15.90
N ASN A 362 20.05 -12.00 -15.22
CA ASN A 362 19.04 -11.95 -14.17
C ASN A 362 17.64 -11.55 -14.71
N ILE A 363 17.47 -11.49 -16.03
CA ILE A 363 16.17 -11.25 -16.67
C ILE A 363 15.55 -12.60 -17.03
N HIS A 364 14.51 -12.98 -16.31
CA HIS A 364 13.78 -14.23 -16.51
C HIS A 364 12.46 -13.94 -17.21
N VAL A 365 12.22 -14.59 -18.35
CA VAL A 365 10.96 -14.50 -19.09
C VAL A 365 10.19 -15.80 -18.89
N ILE A 366 9.06 -15.70 -18.22
CA ILE A 366 8.18 -16.81 -17.88
C ILE A 366 6.98 -16.80 -18.83
N ALA A 367 6.75 -17.90 -19.54
CA ALA A 367 5.65 -18.09 -20.47
C ALA A 367 4.68 -19.15 -19.95
N THR A 368 3.37 -18.88 -19.98
CA THR A 368 2.36 -19.78 -19.41
C THR A 368 1.39 -20.31 -20.48
N GLU A 369 0.13 -20.58 -20.13
CA GLU A 369 -0.85 -21.34 -20.93
C GLU A 369 -1.05 -20.85 -22.37
N ALA A 370 -1.09 -19.54 -22.61
CA ALA A 370 -1.39 -18.94 -23.91
C ALA A 370 -0.21 -19.13 -24.86
N THR A 371 1.02 -19.09 -24.34
CA THR A 371 2.19 -19.42 -25.15
C THR A 371 2.27 -20.93 -25.39
N ARG A 372 1.87 -21.75 -24.41
CA ARG A 372 1.87 -23.22 -24.51
C ARG A 372 0.84 -23.75 -25.51
N ALA A 373 -0.35 -23.15 -25.54
CA ALA A 373 -1.47 -23.54 -26.40
C ALA A 373 -1.32 -23.05 -27.85
N ALA A 374 -0.41 -22.11 -28.11
CA ALA A 374 -0.25 -21.51 -29.43
C ALA A 374 0.19 -22.51 -30.50
N VAL A 375 -0.52 -22.52 -31.62
CA VAL A 375 -0.23 -23.37 -32.80
C VAL A 375 1.21 -23.17 -33.28
N ASN A 376 1.68 -21.92 -33.27
CA ASN A 376 3.03 -21.52 -33.66
C ASN A 376 3.96 -21.20 -32.46
N SER A 377 3.71 -21.79 -31.29
CA SER A 377 4.49 -21.54 -30.05
C SER A 377 6.01 -21.60 -30.26
N LYS A 378 6.51 -22.63 -30.96
CA LYS A 378 7.95 -22.79 -31.24
C LYS A 378 8.52 -21.63 -32.08
N GLN A 379 7.79 -21.19 -33.10
CA GLN A 379 8.18 -20.06 -33.95
C GLN A 379 8.18 -18.76 -33.15
N PHE A 380 7.15 -18.55 -32.34
CA PHE A 380 7.01 -17.37 -31.47
C PHE A 380 8.17 -17.27 -30.46
N LEU A 381 8.48 -18.36 -29.76
CA LEU A 381 9.60 -18.42 -28.81
C LEU A 381 10.96 -18.22 -29.49
N ALA A 382 11.15 -18.79 -30.68
CA ALA A 382 12.36 -18.56 -31.47
C ALA A 382 12.50 -17.08 -31.87
N ALA A 383 11.42 -16.45 -32.33
CA ALA A 383 11.41 -15.03 -32.70
C ALA A 383 11.77 -14.12 -31.52
N ILE A 384 11.29 -14.42 -30.31
CA ILE A 384 11.69 -13.70 -29.08
C ILE A 384 13.20 -13.84 -28.85
N LYS A 385 13.72 -15.07 -28.88
CA LYS A 385 15.14 -15.34 -28.64
C LYS A 385 16.04 -14.65 -29.66
N ASP A 386 15.71 -14.77 -30.94
CA ASP A 386 16.54 -14.24 -32.03
C ASP A 386 16.56 -12.71 -32.03
N LYS A 387 15.43 -12.06 -31.73
CA LYS A 387 15.31 -10.59 -31.80
C LYS A 387 15.68 -9.88 -30.49
N THR A 388 15.56 -10.52 -29.32
CA THR A 388 15.82 -9.89 -28.00
C THR A 388 17.04 -10.47 -27.27
N GLY A 389 17.43 -11.69 -27.63
CA GLY A 389 18.42 -12.49 -26.90
C GLY A 389 17.93 -12.98 -25.53
N LEU A 390 16.64 -12.85 -25.21
CA LEU A 390 16.03 -13.42 -24.01
C LEU A 390 15.48 -14.81 -24.32
N THR A 391 15.69 -15.76 -23.40
CA THR A 391 15.07 -17.09 -23.49
C THR A 391 13.80 -17.09 -22.64
N ALA A 392 12.67 -17.36 -23.27
CA ALA A 392 11.40 -17.55 -22.57
C ALA A 392 11.25 -19.00 -22.11
N GLU A 393 11.10 -19.18 -20.80
CA GLU A 393 10.87 -20.45 -20.13
C GLU A 393 9.37 -20.77 -20.16
N LEU A 394 9.00 -21.85 -20.85
CA LEU A 394 7.62 -22.30 -20.93
C LEU A 394 7.28 -23.15 -19.71
N LEU A 395 6.51 -22.62 -18.77
CA LEU A 395 6.15 -23.34 -17.56
C LEU A 395 5.11 -24.44 -17.84
N PRO A 396 5.33 -25.65 -17.32
CA PRO A 396 4.29 -26.66 -17.17
C PRO A 396 3.11 -26.13 -16.35
N LYS A 397 1.92 -26.70 -16.57
CA LYS A 397 0.70 -26.26 -15.88
C LYS A 397 0.77 -26.51 -14.37
N GLU A 398 1.35 -27.65 -13.99
CA GLU A 398 1.54 -28.06 -12.61
C GLU A 398 2.53 -27.12 -11.91
N GLU A 399 3.63 -26.79 -12.57
CA GLU A 399 4.65 -25.88 -12.04
C GLU A 399 4.14 -24.44 -11.92
N GLU A 400 3.35 -23.96 -12.89
CA GLU A 400 2.67 -22.66 -12.79
C GLU A 400 1.78 -22.57 -11.54
N GLY A 401 1.01 -23.63 -11.25
CA GLY A 401 0.19 -23.73 -10.04
C GLY A 401 1.02 -23.76 -8.74
N GLN A 402 2.16 -24.47 -8.74
CA GLN A 402 3.07 -24.49 -7.59
C GLN A 402 3.73 -23.13 -7.36
N ILE A 403 4.26 -22.49 -8.42
CA ILE A 403 4.89 -21.17 -8.34
C ILE A 403 3.86 -20.12 -7.92
N GLY A 404 2.64 -20.14 -8.46
CA GLY A 404 1.56 -19.25 -8.02
C GLY A 404 1.27 -19.38 -6.52
N ALA A 405 1.23 -20.63 -6.02
CA ALA A 405 1.05 -20.90 -4.59
C ALA A 405 2.26 -20.42 -3.75
N LEU A 406 3.50 -20.56 -4.24
CA LEU A 406 4.69 -19.98 -3.59
C LEU A 406 4.64 -18.46 -3.55
N GLY A 407 3.99 -17.80 -4.52
CA GLY A 407 3.74 -16.37 -4.49
C GLY A 407 2.82 -15.96 -3.33
N ILE A 408 1.88 -16.82 -2.97
CA ILE A 408 1.05 -16.64 -1.77
C ILE A 408 1.89 -16.88 -0.52
N ALA A 409 2.68 -17.96 -0.47
CA ALA A 409 3.60 -18.25 0.64
C ALA A 409 4.60 -17.13 0.91
N SER A 410 5.05 -16.41 -0.13
CA SER A 410 6.02 -15.34 0.00
C SER A 410 5.52 -14.21 0.91
N GLY A 411 4.22 -14.07 1.13
CA GLY A 411 3.68 -13.13 2.10
C GLY A 411 3.92 -13.51 3.56
N PHE A 412 4.17 -14.78 3.88
CA PHE A 412 4.00 -15.27 5.25
C PHE A 412 5.25 -15.97 5.78
N SER A 413 5.59 -15.73 7.04
CA SER A 413 6.59 -16.55 7.74
C SER A 413 6.01 -17.90 8.16
N ASN A 414 4.75 -17.90 8.60
CA ASN A 414 3.96 -19.08 8.90
C ASN A 414 2.59 -19.00 8.22
N MET A 415 2.17 -20.09 7.58
CA MET A 415 0.90 -20.20 6.87
C MET A 415 0.38 -21.62 6.97
N GLU A 416 -0.93 -21.79 7.13
CA GLU A 416 -1.59 -23.09 7.14
C GLU A 416 -3.02 -22.93 6.63
N GLY A 417 -3.38 -23.67 5.58
CA GLY A 417 -4.75 -23.71 5.07
C GLY A 417 -4.85 -24.05 3.59
N LEU A 418 -6.03 -23.79 3.02
CA LEU A 418 -6.28 -23.97 1.60
C LEU A 418 -5.80 -22.74 0.82
N VAL A 419 -5.23 -22.96 -0.35
CA VAL A 419 -4.70 -21.93 -1.24
C VAL A 419 -5.46 -22.01 -2.55
N MET A 420 -5.96 -20.86 -3.02
CA MET A 420 -6.65 -20.77 -4.30
C MET A 420 -6.18 -19.57 -5.12
N ASP A 421 -6.04 -19.79 -6.42
CA ASP A 421 -5.76 -18.74 -7.40
C ASP A 421 -6.90 -18.67 -8.41
N LEU A 422 -7.47 -17.48 -8.59
CA LEU A 422 -8.54 -17.22 -9.55
C LEU A 422 -8.03 -16.36 -10.71
N GLY A 423 -7.72 -17.07 -11.78
CA GLY A 423 -7.39 -16.54 -13.10
C GLY A 423 -8.60 -16.11 -13.91
N GLY A 424 -8.36 -15.91 -15.20
CA GLY A 424 -9.37 -15.57 -16.20
C GLY A 424 -9.95 -16.80 -16.86
N GLY A 425 -9.07 -17.74 -17.23
CA GLY A 425 -9.41 -19.02 -17.84
C GLY A 425 -9.61 -20.14 -16.82
N SER A 426 -8.82 -20.15 -15.75
CA SER A 426 -8.82 -21.25 -14.78
C SER A 426 -8.84 -20.81 -13.32
N THR A 427 -9.12 -21.77 -12.45
CA THR A 427 -9.02 -21.67 -10.98
C THR A 427 -8.23 -22.84 -10.45
N GLN A 428 -7.29 -22.59 -9.54
CA GLN A 428 -6.43 -23.60 -8.93
C GLN A 428 -6.77 -23.74 -7.44
N ILE A 429 -6.66 -24.95 -6.90
CA ILE A 429 -6.76 -25.24 -5.46
C ILE A 429 -5.66 -26.20 -5.01
N THR A 430 -5.06 -25.90 -3.87
CA THR A 430 -4.18 -26.80 -3.11
C THR A 430 -4.26 -26.53 -1.61
N TRP A 431 -3.57 -27.32 -0.80
CA TRP A 431 -3.30 -26.96 0.59
C TRP A 431 -1.84 -26.53 0.74
N MET A 432 -1.57 -25.71 1.74
CA MET A 432 -0.21 -25.25 2.03
C MET A 432 0.06 -25.16 3.52
N LEU A 433 1.27 -25.57 3.89
CA LEU A 433 1.86 -25.36 5.21
C LEU A 433 3.24 -24.71 5.00
N SER A 434 3.41 -23.48 5.47
CA SER A 434 4.71 -22.80 5.51
C SER A 434 5.11 -22.65 6.96
N SER A 435 6.28 -23.14 7.34
CA SER A 435 6.87 -22.93 8.67
C SER A 435 8.38 -23.08 8.63
N GLY A 436 9.09 -22.23 9.39
CA GLY A 436 10.56 -22.29 9.46
C GLY A 436 11.26 -22.13 8.12
N GLY A 437 10.62 -21.46 7.15
CA GLY A 437 11.14 -21.28 5.78
C GLY A 437 10.96 -22.48 4.86
N GLN A 438 10.37 -23.58 5.36
CA GLN A 438 9.95 -24.73 4.55
C GLN A 438 8.51 -24.54 4.11
N VAL A 439 8.21 -24.90 2.86
CA VAL A 439 6.84 -24.88 2.32
C VAL A 439 6.48 -26.29 1.89
N ARG A 440 5.38 -26.80 2.43
CA ARG A 440 4.76 -28.06 2.06
C ARG A 440 3.43 -27.76 1.37
N MET A 441 3.13 -28.57 0.35
CA MET A 441 1.89 -28.53 -0.40
C MET A 441 1.48 -29.96 -0.73
N SER A 442 0.30 -30.12 -1.36
CA SER A 442 -0.12 -31.44 -1.82
C SER A 442 0.94 -32.08 -2.74
N PRO A 443 1.28 -33.37 -2.56
CA PRO A 443 2.18 -34.07 -3.48
C PRO A 443 1.59 -34.22 -4.89
N LYS A 444 0.29 -34.00 -5.05
CA LYS A 444 -0.39 -33.91 -6.34
C LYS A 444 -0.31 -32.51 -6.98
N GLY A 445 0.37 -31.56 -6.33
CA GLY A 445 0.46 -30.16 -6.75
C GLY A 445 -0.86 -29.42 -6.53
N SER A 446 -1.34 -28.74 -7.57
CA SER A 446 -2.60 -27.99 -7.53
C SER A 446 -3.60 -28.60 -8.51
N PHE A 447 -4.84 -28.80 -8.07
CA PHE A 447 -5.94 -29.14 -8.97
C PHE A 447 -6.37 -27.88 -9.71
N SER A 448 -6.50 -27.96 -11.03
CA SER A 448 -6.84 -26.83 -11.88
C SER A 448 -8.13 -27.10 -12.64
N PHE A 449 -9.07 -26.17 -12.54
CA PHE A 449 -10.37 -26.24 -13.16
C PHE A 449 -10.53 -25.14 -14.23
N PRO A 450 -11.36 -25.36 -15.27
CA PRO A 450 -11.70 -24.32 -16.25
C PRO A 450 -12.74 -23.32 -15.69
N TYR A 451 -12.61 -22.96 -14.42
CA TYR A 451 -13.54 -22.12 -13.66
C TYR A 451 -12.98 -20.72 -13.41
N GLY A 452 -12.19 -20.18 -14.34
CA GLY A 452 -11.70 -18.80 -14.25
C GLY A 452 -12.84 -17.80 -14.30
N ALA A 453 -12.63 -16.59 -13.77
CA ALA A 453 -13.70 -15.60 -13.61
C ALA A 453 -14.45 -15.30 -14.91
N ALA A 454 -13.77 -15.47 -16.05
CA ALA A 454 -14.33 -15.13 -17.33
C ALA A 454 -14.72 -16.31 -18.20
N ALA A 455 -14.00 -17.42 -18.09
CA ALA A 455 -14.48 -18.71 -18.56
C ALA A 455 -15.86 -19.00 -17.95
N LEU A 456 -16.04 -18.77 -16.65
CA LEU A 456 -17.33 -18.86 -15.98
C LEU A 456 -18.33 -17.83 -16.49
N THR A 457 -17.92 -16.57 -16.68
CA THR A 457 -18.83 -15.54 -17.22
C THR A 457 -19.39 -15.96 -18.59
N LYS A 458 -18.52 -16.42 -19.50
CA LYS A 458 -18.91 -16.93 -20.82
C LYS A 458 -19.78 -18.18 -20.71
N LYS A 459 -19.35 -19.17 -19.91
CA LYS A 459 -20.10 -20.42 -19.72
C LYS A 459 -21.51 -20.18 -19.18
N LEU A 460 -21.67 -19.29 -18.19
CA LEU A 460 -22.97 -18.92 -17.65
C LEU A 460 -23.84 -18.17 -18.65
N HIS A 461 -23.23 -17.35 -19.53
CA HIS A 461 -23.93 -16.72 -20.65
C HIS A 461 -24.42 -17.79 -21.64
N ASP A 462 -23.54 -18.67 -22.12
CA ASP A 462 -23.85 -19.73 -23.10
C ASP A 462 -24.88 -20.73 -22.58
N LEU A 463 -24.89 -21.00 -21.27
CA LEU A 463 -25.91 -21.85 -20.65
C LEU A 463 -27.31 -21.23 -20.68
N ARG A 464 -27.41 -19.90 -20.77
CA ARG A 464 -28.66 -19.14 -20.80
C ARG A 464 -29.06 -18.72 -22.22
N ASP A 465 -28.11 -18.52 -23.11
CA ASP A 465 -28.34 -18.00 -24.45
C ASP A 465 -29.28 -18.90 -25.27
N GLY A 466 -30.25 -18.29 -25.95
CA GLY A 466 -31.26 -18.99 -26.77
C GLY A 466 -32.24 -19.91 -26.03
N LYS A 467 -32.16 -20.08 -24.71
CA LYS A 467 -33.01 -21.01 -23.94
C LYS A 467 -34.17 -20.33 -23.23
N LYS A 468 -35.25 -21.09 -22.98
CA LYS A 468 -36.34 -20.64 -22.10
C LYS A 468 -35.85 -20.57 -20.66
N LYS A 469 -36.45 -19.69 -19.85
CA LYS A 469 -36.02 -19.43 -18.46
C LYS A 469 -35.84 -20.71 -17.63
N ASP A 470 -36.85 -21.59 -17.60
CA ASP A 470 -36.80 -22.81 -16.79
C ASP A 470 -35.71 -23.79 -17.26
N GLU A 471 -35.49 -23.87 -18.56
CA GLU A 471 -34.43 -24.70 -19.16
C GLU A 471 -33.03 -24.12 -18.89
N ALA A 472 -32.89 -22.80 -18.98
CA ALA A 472 -31.66 -22.09 -18.65
C ALA A 472 -31.30 -22.24 -17.17
N ASP A 473 -32.27 -22.09 -16.26
CA ASP A 473 -32.07 -22.22 -14.82
C ASP A 473 -31.72 -23.69 -14.46
N ALA A 474 -32.39 -24.69 -15.06
CA ALA A 474 -32.02 -26.10 -14.89
C ALA A 474 -30.60 -26.42 -15.42
N ALA A 475 -30.20 -25.82 -16.54
CA ALA A 475 -28.85 -26.00 -17.09
C ALA A 475 -27.77 -25.38 -16.19
N VAL A 476 -28.05 -24.23 -15.58
CA VAL A 476 -27.15 -23.59 -14.61
C VAL A 476 -27.07 -24.42 -13.32
N GLU A 477 -28.19 -24.94 -12.81
CA GLU A 477 -28.20 -25.81 -11.62
C GLU A 477 -27.43 -27.13 -11.87
N ALA A 478 -27.57 -27.73 -13.05
CA ALA A 478 -26.80 -28.90 -13.43
C ALA A 478 -25.30 -28.62 -13.45
N PHE A 479 -24.89 -27.46 -13.99
CA PHE A 479 -23.49 -27.03 -14.00
C PHE A 479 -22.97 -26.72 -12.58
N GLU A 480 -23.79 -26.15 -11.70
CA GLU A 480 -23.44 -25.94 -10.30
C GLU A 480 -23.14 -27.27 -9.59
N LYS A 481 -24.00 -28.27 -9.76
CA LYS A 481 -23.80 -29.62 -9.22
C LYS A 481 -22.54 -30.28 -9.75
N GLU A 482 -22.22 -30.09 -11.03
CA GLU A 482 -20.97 -30.54 -11.63
C GLU A 482 -19.75 -29.87 -10.97
N MET A 483 -19.77 -28.54 -10.82
CA MET A 483 -18.70 -27.80 -10.16
C MET A 483 -18.49 -28.27 -8.72
N ILE A 484 -19.58 -28.44 -7.96
CA ILE A 484 -19.53 -28.93 -6.59
C ILE A 484 -18.92 -30.34 -6.52
N ALA A 485 -19.33 -31.24 -7.41
CA ALA A 485 -18.77 -32.59 -7.48
C ALA A 485 -17.27 -32.55 -7.79
N ASN A 486 -16.83 -31.71 -8.73
CA ASN A 486 -15.43 -31.57 -9.11
C ASN A 486 -14.57 -30.99 -7.97
N PHE A 487 -15.07 -30.01 -7.22
CA PHE A 487 -14.37 -29.50 -6.03
C PHE A 487 -14.31 -30.53 -4.90
N LYS A 488 -15.37 -31.30 -4.67
CA LYS A 488 -15.37 -32.40 -3.69
C LYS A 488 -14.37 -33.49 -4.06
N ASP A 489 -14.30 -33.86 -5.34
CA ASP A 489 -13.32 -34.82 -5.82
C ASP A 489 -11.88 -34.31 -5.62
N ALA A 490 -11.60 -33.05 -5.98
CA ALA A 490 -10.30 -32.47 -5.72
C ALA A 490 -9.97 -32.42 -4.22
N TYR A 491 -10.91 -32.03 -3.36
CA TYR A 491 -10.70 -32.04 -1.91
C TYR A 491 -10.28 -33.44 -1.41
N ASN A 492 -10.98 -34.48 -1.85
CA ASN A 492 -10.67 -35.87 -1.46
C ASN A 492 -9.29 -36.33 -1.97
N ASN A 493 -8.87 -35.84 -3.14
CA ASN A 493 -7.60 -36.23 -3.76
C ASN A 493 -6.42 -35.31 -3.39
N LEU A 494 -6.66 -34.18 -2.72
CA LEU A 494 -5.62 -33.24 -2.30
C LEU A 494 -4.69 -33.80 -1.23
N GLN A 495 -5.05 -34.90 -0.56
CA GLN A 495 -4.28 -35.49 0.54
C GLN A 495 -3.96 -34.45 1.62
N ILE A 496 -5.00 -33.75 2.09
CA ILE A 496 -4.89 -32.74 3.15
C ILE A 496 -4.43 -33.46 4.44
N PRO A 497 -3.41 -32.93 5.15
CA PRO A 497 -2.98 -33.52 6.41
C PRO A 497 -4.12 -33.58 7.44
N ALA A 498 -4.27 -34.71 8.14
CA ALA A 498 -5.33 -34.93 9.12
C ALA A 498 -5.37 -33.84 10.20
N GLU A 499 -4.20 -33.42 10.69
CA GLU A 499 -4.07 -32.35 11.69
C GLU A 499 -4.69 -31.02 11.21
N MET A 500 -4.55 -30.69 9.92
CA MET A 500 -5.13 -29.48 9.34
C MET A 500 -6.66 -29.59 9.27
N THR A 501 -7.18 -30.77 8.94
CA THR A 501 -8.62 -31.04 8.93
C THR A 501 -9.22 -30.98 10.34
N GLU A 502 -8.60 -31.63 11.33
CA GLU A 502 -9.04 -31.59 12.74
C GLU A 502 -9.05 -30.16 13.29
N LYS A 503 -8.02 -29.38 12.96
CA LYS A 503 -7.95 -27.97 13.33
C LYS A 503 -9.05 -27.15 12.66
N ALA A 504 -9.28 -27.34 11.36
CA ALA A 504 -10.36 -26.66 10.65
C ALA A 504 -11.74 -26.99 11.26
N GLU A 505 -12.00 -28.25 11.60
CA GLU A 505 -13.25 -28.67 12.26
C GLU A 505 -13.42 -27.99 13.63
N LYS A 506 -12.36 -27.95 14.44
CA LYS A 506 -12.36 -27.29 15.76
C LYS A 506 -12.57 -25.77 15.65
N GLU A 507 -12.02 -25.14 14.62
CA GLU A 507 -12.10 -23.69 14.40
C GLU A 507 -13.36 -23.26 13.61
N GLY A 508 -14.18 -24.20 13.16
CA GLY A 508 -15.42 -23.92 12.43
C GLY A 508 -15.24 -23.64 10.92
N GLY A 509 -14.16 -24.17 10.34
CA GLY A 509 -13.88 -24.16 8.90
C GLY A 509 -12.41 -23.88 8.58
N TYR A 510 -12.06 -24.05 7.30
CA TYR A 510 -10.71 -23.78 6.81
C TYR A 510 -10.45 -22.27 6.70
N ARG A 511 -9.21 -21.88 7.01
CA ARG A 511 -8.66 -20.64 6.50
C ARG A 511 -8.30 -20.84 5.03
N ILE A 512 -8.78 -19.94 4.16
CA ILE A 512 -8.46 -19.97 2.73
C ILE A 512 -7.65 -18.73 2.34
N TYR A 513 -6.60 -18.94 1.54
CA TYR A 513 -5.72 -17.89 1.02
C TYR A 513 -5.99 -17.73 -0.47
N LEU A 514 -6.36 -16.51 -0.86
CA LEU A 514 -6.88 -16.21 -2.19
C LEU A 514 -5.92 -15.28 -2.94
N SER A 515 -5.50 -15.68 -4.13
CA SER A 515 -4.81 -14.82 -5.09
C SER A 515 -5.54 -14.77 -6.43
N GLY A 516 -4.93 -14.12 -7.41
CA GLY A 516 -5.54 -13.96 -8.72
C GLY A 516 -6.44 -12.75 -8.75
N GLY A 517 -6.53 -12.15 -9.93
CA GLY A 517 -7.19 -10.86 -10.02
C GLY A 517 -8.71 -10.95 -9.83
N GLY A 518 -9.33 -12.13 -10.01
CA GLY A 518 -10.74 -12.34 -9.72
C GLY A 518 -11.03 -12.20 -8.23
N PHE A 519 -10.27 -12.91 -7.39
CA PHE A 519 -10.41 -12.79 -5.94
C PHE A 519 -9.93 -11.43 -5.42
N ARG A 520 -8.91 -10.80 -6.02
CA ARG A 520 -8.57 -9.41 -5.63
C ARG A 520 -9.71 -8.43 -5.92
N GLY A 521 -10.41 -8.58 -7.04
CA GLY A 521 -11.61 -7.78 -7.34
C GLY A 521 -12.71 -8.00 -6.30
N TRP A 522 -12.96 -9.27 -5.94
CA TRP A 522 -13.89 -9.65 -4.87
C TRP A 522 -13.53 -9.04 -3.51
N GLY A 523 -12.25 -9.11 -3.12
CA GLY A 523 -11.77 -8.51 -1.87
C GLY A 523 -11.85 -6.98 -1.85
N TYR A 524 -11.62 -6.29 -2.97
CA TYR A 524 -11.84 -4.84 -3.05
C TYR A 524 -13.31 -4.44 -2.95
N LEU A 525 -14.24 -5.27 -3.46
CA LEU A 525 -15.68 -5.06 -3.25
C LEU A 525 -16.07 -5.22 -1.78
N LEU A 526 -15.52 -6.23 -1.10
CA LEU A 526 -15.70 -6.43 0.35
C LEU A 526 -15.13 -5.27 1.17
N LEU A 527 -13.95 -4.76 0.81
CA LEU A 527 -13.39 -3.55 1.41
C LEU A 527 -14.31 -2.36 1.22
N TYR A 528 -14.80 -2.14 -0.01
CA TYR A 528 -15.71 -1.04 -0.31
C TYR A 528 -17.01 -1.13 0.51
N LEU A 529 -17.59 -2.32 0.65
CA LEU A 529 -18.76 -2.57 1.50
C LEU A 529 -18.50 -2.15 2.94
N ASN A 530 -17.40 -2.63 3.52
CA ASN A 530 -17.01 -2.30 4.90
C ASN A 530 -16.54 -0.84 5.08
N GLN A 531 -16.48 -0.04 4.01
CA GLN A 531 -16.17 1.39 4.06
C GLN A 531 -17.38 2.28 3.79
N THR A 532 -18.49 1.71 3.32
CA THR A 532 -19.67 2.47 2.89
C THR A 532 -20.96 2.09 3.63
N ASP A 533 -21.05 0.89 4.19
CA ASP A 533 -22.24 0.40 4.92
C ASP A 533 -22.18 0.70 6.44
N GLY A 534 -21.90 1.95 6.81
CA GLY A 534 -21.83 2.37 8.22
C GLY A 534 -20.64 1.86 9.03
N SER A 535 -19.88 0.88 8.50
CA SER A 535 -18.54 0.51 8.96
C SER A 535 -17.48 1.39 8.27
N TYR A 536 -16.36 1.62 8.97
CA TYR A 536 -15.24 2.40 8.43
C TYR A 536 -13.96 1.56 8.46
N TYR A 537 -13.82 0.64 7.51
CA TYR A 537 -12.60 -0.17 7.42
C TYR A 537 -11.38 0.70 7.00
N PRO A 538 -10.35 0.87 7.85
CA PRO A 538 -9.37 1.96 7.70
C PRO A 538 -8.25 1.67 6.68
N ILE A 539 -8.04 0.41 6.29
CA ILE A 539 -6.91 0.01 5.41
C ILE A 539 -7.44 -0.36 4.03
N SER A 540 -7.06 0.42 3.01
CA SER A 540 -7.50 0.25 1.60
C SER A 540 -6.53 -0.58 0.75
N ILE A 541 -5.78 -1.47 1.39
CA ILE A 541 -4.79 -2.37 0.76
C ILE A 541 -5.41 -3.76 0.69
N ILE A 542 -5.24 -4.49 -0.43
CA ILE A 542 -5.80 -5.85 -0.54
C ILE A 542 -4.95 -6.89 0.19
N ASN A 543 -3.63 -6.69 0.17
CA ASN A 543 -2.68 -7.60 0.78
C ASN A 543 -2.82 -7.62 2.31
N GLY A 544 -3.18 -8.78 2.86
CA GLY A 544 -3.37 -8.96 4.30
C GLY A 544 -4.78 -8.60 4.78
N TYR A 545 -5.70 -8.33 3.86
CA TYR A 545 -7.12 -8.21 4.17
C TYR A 545 -7.73 -9.59 4.43
N THR A 546 -8.53 -9.70 5.49
CA THR A 546 -9.22 -10.94 5.85
C THR A 546 -10.71 -10.68 5.98
N ALA A 547 -11.52 -11.42 5.24
CA ALA A 547 -12.97 -11.43 5.36
C ALA A 547 -13.43 -12.66 6.14
N LYS A 548 -14.30 -12.48 7.13
CA LYS A 548 -14.91 -13.61 7.85
C LYS A 548 -15.94 -14.31 6.97
N ARG A 549 -16.23 -15.58 7.27
CA ARG A 549 -17.22 -16.41 6.55
C ARG A 549 -18.46 -15.64 6.11
N LYS A 550 -19.19 -15.04 7.06
CA LYS A 550 -20.44 -14.32 6.79
C LYS A 550 -20.29 -13.22 5.73
N GLN A 551 -19.18 -12.49 5.74
CA GLN A 551 -18.93 -11.42 4.76
C GLN A 551 -18.50 -12.00 3.43
N PHE A 552 -17.60 -12.98 3.43
CA PHE A 552 -17.05 -13.60 2.22
C PHE A 552 -18.12 -14.33 1.40
N GLU A 553 -19.05 -15.02 2.09
CA GLU A 553 -20.13 -15.81 1.50
C GLU A 553 -21.39 -14.98 1.19
N ASP A 554 -21.45 -13.68 1.53
CA ASP A 554 -22.57 -12.80 1.19
C ASP A 554 -22.50 -12.33 -0.27
N THR A 555 -22.73 -13.29 -1.17
CA THR A 555 -22.60 -13.08 -2.61
C THR A 555 -23.66 -12.15 -3.17
N GLU A 556 -24.84 -12.08 -2.55
CA GLU A 556 -25.94 -11.20 -2.96
C GLU A 556 -25.66 -9.73 -2.64
N ALA A 557 -25.12 -9.42 -1.45
CA ALA A 557 -24.69 -8.06 -1.13
C ALA A 557 -23.63 -7.54 -2.13
N LEU A 558 -22.68 -8.40 -2.49
CA LEU A 558 -21.62 -8.04 -3.44
C LEU A 558 -22.13 -7.87 -4.87
N LYS A 559 -23.07 -8.70 -5.33
CA LYS A 559 -23.77 -8.47 -6.60
C LYS A 559 -24.50 -7.14 -6.59
N HIS A 560 -25.21 -6.82 -5.51
CA HIS A 560 -25.92 -5.55 -5.40
C HIS A 560 -24.98 -4.36 -5.49
N VAL A 561 -23.86 -4.38 -4.76
CA VAL A 561 -22.83 -3.32 -4.80
C VAL A 561 -22.21 -3.18 -6.17
N ALA A 562 -21.88 -4.29 -6.82
CA ALA A 562 -21.34 -4.29 -8.17
C ALA A 562 -22.30 -3.66 -9.19
N HIS A 563 -23.61 -3.78 -9.00
CA HIS A 563 -24.60 -3.13 -9.85
C HIS A 563 -24.89 -1.67 -9.45
N ALA A 564 -24.97 -1.38 -8.15
CA ALA A 564 -25.46 -0.09 -7.65
C ALA A 564 -24.38 0.99 -7.55
N ALA A 565 -23.14 0.61 -7.22
CA ALA A 565 -22.05 1.56 -7.07
C ALA A 565 -21.59 2.07 -8.45
N LYS A 566 -21.44 3.40 -8.57
CA LYS A 566 -20.98 4.03 -9.82
C LYS A 566 -19.50 3.74 -10.09
N ASP A 567 -18.67 3.93 -9.08
CA ASP A 567 -17.22 3.73 -9.13
C ASP A 567 -16.79 3.02 -7.86
N ILE A 568 -15.93 2.01 -7.99
CA ILE A 568 -15.45 1.20 -6.88
C ILE A 568 -13.92 1.23 -6.93
N PHE A 569 -13.29 1.60 -5.82
CA PHE A 569 -11.84 1.75 -5.75
C PHE A 569 -11.13 0.45 -6.18
N ARG A 570 -10.18 0.55 -7.12
CA ARG A 570 -9.38 -0.57 -7.66
C ARG A 570 -10.17 -1.68 -8.37
N VAL A 571 -11.47 -1.51 -8.62
CA VAL A 571 -12.30 -2.46 -9.38
C VAL A 571 -12.70 -1.82 -10.71
N SER A 572 -12.19 -2.36 -11.82
CA SER A 572 -12.56 -1.91 -13.17
C SER A 572 -13.96 -2.38 -13.55
N ASP A 573 -14.56 -1.76 -14.57
CA ASP A 573 -15.88 -2.19 -15.10
C ASP A 573 -15.87 -3.64 -15.56
N ARG A 574 -14.77 -4.09 -16.17
CA ARG A 574 -14.54 -5.50 -16.52
C ARG A 574 -14.56 -6.41 -15.29
N ARG A 575 -13.94 -6.01 -14.18
CA ARG A 575 -13.97 -6.80 -12.94
C ARG A 575 -15.36 -6.84 -12.34
N ARG A 576 -16.06 -5.71 -12.40
CA ARG A 576 -17.42 -5.56 -11.93
C ARG A 576 -18.40 -6.47 -12.68
N SER A 577 -18.24 -6.60 -14.01
CA SER A 577 -19.08 -7.48 -14.81
C SER A 577 -18.86 -8.97 -14.53
N GLN A 578 -17.74 -9.36 -13.92
CA GLN A 578 -17.42 -10.75 -13.55
C GLN A 578 -17.97 -11.16 -12.17
N VAL A 579 -18.47 -10.22 -11.37
CA VAL A 579 -18.94 -10.47 -10.00
C VAL A 579 -19.98 -11.61 -9.93
N PRO A 580 -20.96 -11.71 -10.84
CA PRO A 580 -21.90 -12.84 -10.82
C PRO A 580 -21.23 -14.21 -11.00
N ALA A 581 -20.18 -14.29 -11.82
CA ALA A 581 -19.43 -15.52 -12.04
C ALA A 581 -18.56 -15.89 -10.83
N VAL A 582 -17.91 -14.89 -10.21
CA VAL A 582 -17.15 -15.12 -8.97
C VAL A 582 -18.06 -15.51 -7.82
N ALA A 583 -19.25 -14.90 -7.72
CA ALA A 583 -20.28 -15.29 -6.76
C ALA A 583 -20.72 -16.75 -6.93
N PHE A 584 -20.94 -17.19 -8.17
CA PHE A 584 -21.28 -18.58 -8.48
C PHE A 584 -20.18 -19.55 -8.02
N LEU A 585 -18.91 -19.19 -8.27
CA LEU A 585 -17.76 -19.94 -7.79
C LEU A 585 -17.69 -20.00 -6.26
N VAL A 586 -17.89 -18.87 -5.57
CA VAL A 586 -17.85 -18.80 -4.09
C VAL A 586 -18.94 -19.68 -3.48
N ASN A 587 -20.17 -19.64 -4.00
CA ASN A 587 -21.25 -20.53 -3.55
C ASN A 587 -20.88 -22.01 -3.70
N ALA A 588 -20.39 -22.41 -4.88
CA ALA A 588 -19.95 -23.77 -5.13
C ALA A 588 -18.82 -24.20 -4.16
N LEU A 589 -17.86 -23.32 -3.88
CA LEU A 589 -16.78 -23.60 -2.92
C LEU A 589 -17.29 -23.78 -1.49
N SER A 590 -18.17 -22.91 -1.03
CA SER A 590 -18.77 -22.98 0.30
C SER A 590 -19.54 -24.29 0.54
N GLU A 591 -20.14 -24.86 -0.50
CA GLU A 591 -20.83 -26.16 -0.43
C GLU A 591 -19.90 -27.37 -0.59
N SER A 592 -18.71 -27.16 -1.17
CA SER A 592 -17.81 -28.26 -1.53
C SER A 592 -16.80 -28.60 -0.45
N ILE A 593 -16.38 -27.63 0.35
CA ILE A 593 -15.34 -27.80 1.38
C ILE A 593 -15.97 -28.34 2.68
N PRO A 594 -15.61 -29.56 3.15
CA PRO A 594 -16.04 -30.06 4.45
C PRO A 594 -15.62 -29.12 5.59
N GLY A 595 -16.53 -28.88 6.55
CA GLY A 595 -16.33 -27.87 7.61
C GLY A 595 -16.52 -26.42 7.14
N GLY A 596 -16.55 -26.15 5.84
CA GLY A 596 -16.74 -24.84 5.24
C GLY A 596 -15.53 -23.92 5.35
N ILE A 597 -15.74 -22.64 5.00
CA ILE A 597 -14.71 -21.60 5.04
C ILE A 597 -14.90 -20.79 6.32
N ARG A 598 -13.86 -20.69 7.16
CA ARG A 598 -13.87 -19.84 8.36
C ARG A 598 -13.61 -18.38 8.01
N GLU A 599 -12.60 -18.15 7.18
CA GLU A 599 -12.18 -16.83 6.75
C GLU A 599 -11.33 -16.89 5.48
N ALA A 600 -11.44 -15.84 4.66
CA ALA A 600 -10.73 -15.67 3.41
C ALA A 600 -9.68 -14.57 3.53
N HIS A 601 -8.41 -14.93 3.31
CA HIS A 601 -7.25 -14.05 3.34
C HIS A 601 -6.82 -13.69 1.92
N PHE A 602 -6.86 -12.40 1.58
CA PHE A 602 -6.53 -11.93 0.25
C PHE A 602 -5.03 -11.63 0.13
N CYS A 603 -4.42 -12.23 -0.89
CA CYS A 603 -3.00 -12.21 -1.15
C CYS A 603 -2.71 -11.47 -2.46
N GLN A 604 -1.56 -10.80 -2.52
CA GLN A 604 -1.13 -10.06 -3.72
C GLN A 604 -0.14 -10.85 -4.58
N GLY A 605 0.66 -11.74 -3.97
CA GLY A 605 1.68 -12.49 -4.69
C GLY A 605 1.09 -13.50 -5.68
N GLY A 606 1.77 -13.67 -6.81
CA GLY A 606 1.45 -14.65 -7.83
C GLY A 606 2.73 -15.25 -8.42
N VAL A 607 2.71 -15.55 -9.72
CA VAL A 607 3.81 -16.26 -10.39
C VAL A 607 5.17 -15.56 -10.23
N ARG A 608 5.22 -14.23 -10.38
CA ARG A 608 6.49 -13.47 -10.29
C ARG A 608 7.08 -13.52 -8.88
N GLU A 609 6.26 -13.27 -7.86
CA GLU A 609 6.70 -13.32 -6.46
C GLU A 609 7.06 -14.75 -6.05
N GLY A 610 6.32 -15.76 -6.53
CA GLY A 610 6.63 -17.16 -6.26
C GLY A 610 7.93 -17.63 -6.91
N PHE A 611 8.21 -17.17 -8.13
CA PHE A 611 9.46 -17.46 -8.82
C PHE A 611 10.65 -16.89 -8.03
N LEU A 612 10.55 -15.64 -7.57
CA LEU A 612 11.59 -15.02 -6.74
C LEU A 612 11.71 -15.71 -5.38
N PHE A 613 10.59 -16.03 -4.73
CA PHE A 613 10.58 -16.70 -3.43
C PHE A 613 11.25 -18.07 -3.49
N ARG A 614 11.06 -18.81 -4.60
CA ARG A 614 11.72 -20.09 -4.88
C ARG A 614 13.25 -19.97 -4.96
N GLN A 615 13.78 -18.80 -5.30
CA GLN A 615 15.24 -18.57 -5.33
C GLN A 615 15.83 -18.26 -3.95
N LEU A 616 15.02 -17.86 -2.97
CA LEU A 616 15.50 -17.55 -1.63
C LEU A 616 15.89 -18.83 -0.88
N SER A 617 16.93 -18.76 -0.05
CA SER A 617 17.28 -19.86 0.86
C SER A 617 16.22 -20.06 1.93
N PRO A 618 16.07 -21.27 2.52
CA PRO A 618 15.13 -21.51 3.62
C PRO A 618 15.34 -20.56 4.81
N SER A 619 16.60 -20.21 5.12
CA SER A 619 16.90 -19.26 6.21
C SER A 619 16.37 -17.86 5.95
N ILE A 620 16.43 -17.37 4.70
CA ILE A 620 15.80 -16.09 4.34
C ILE A 620 14.29 -16.26 4.38
N ARG A 621 13.71 -17.30 3.78
CA ARG A 621 12.25 -17.55 3.77
C ARG A 621 11.63 -17.58 5.17
N ALA A 622 12.35 -18.11 6.15
CA ALA A 622 11.92 -18.20 7.55
C ALA A 622 11.79 -16.84 8.25
N GLN A 623 12.45 -15.80 7.75
CA GLN A 623 12.42 -14.47 8.36
C GLN A 623 11.00 -13.89 8.32
N SER A 624 10.67 -13.07 9.33
CA SER A 624 9.41 -12.32 9.35
C SER A 624 9.46 -11.17 8.33
N PRO A 625 8.48 -11.07 7.41
CA PRO A 625 8.36 -9.92 6.52
C PRO A 625 8.31 -8.59 7.27
N LEU A 626 7.50 -8.52 8.34
CA LEU A 626 7.31 -7.27 9.09
C LEU A 626 8.60 -6.81 9.78
N GLU A 627 9.36 -7.75 10.36
CA GLU A 627 10.61 -7.43 11.05
C GLU A 627 11.70 -7.00 10.05
N VAL A 628 11.86 -7.74 8.94
CA VAL A 628 12.83 -7.39 7.90
C VAL A 628 12.54 -6.01 7.32
N ALA A 629 11.28 -5.73 6.99
CA ALA A 629 10.89 -4.45 6.43
C ALA A 629 11.12 -3.28 7.39
N THR A 630 10.89 -3.47 8.69
CA THR A 630 11.16 -2.44 9.69
C THR A 630 12.65 -2.32 10.03
N GLY A 631 13.45 -3.34 9.76
CA GLY A 631 14.90 -3.35 9.97
C GLY A 631 15.63 -2.17 9.32
N TYR A 632 15.09 -1.64 8.22
CA TYR A 632 15.58 -0.41 7.56
C TYR A 632 15.59 0.81 8.49
N PHE A 633 14.67 0.87 9.47
CA PHE A 633 14.52 1.97 10.42
C PHE A 633 15.21 1.70 11.77
N ALA A 634 15.81 0.52 11.92
CA ALA A 634 16.26 0.03 13.23
C ALA A 634 17.39 0.87 13.83
N PRO A 635 17.34 1.19 15.14
CA PRO A 635 18.40 1.91 15.83
C PRO A 635 19.65 1.03 16.03
N GLY A 636 20.80 1.65 16.28
CA GLY A 636 22.09 0.95 16.44
C GLY A 636 22.13 -0.09 17.56
N SER A 637 21.28 0.03 18.59
CA SER A 637 21.17 -0.97 19.67
C SER A 637 19.85 -1.73 19.65
N ARG A 638 19.31 -2.04 18.46
CA ARG A 638 18.00 -2.71 18.28
C ARG A 638 17.81 -3.94 19.18
N HIS A 639 18.78 -4.83 19.28
CA HIS A 639 18.66 -6.07 20.06
C HIS A 639 18.51 -5.82 21.56
N LEU A 640 19.23 -4.85 22.11
CA LEU A 640 19.10 -4.46 23.52
C LEU A 640 17.76 -3.77 23.79
N ILE A 641 17.26 -3.01 22.81
CA ILE A 641 15.95 -2.38 22.89
C ILE A 641 14.83 -3.42 22.83
N GLN A 642 14.93 -4.41 21.94
CA GLN A 642 14.03 -5.56 21.86
C GLN A 642 14.01 -6.31 23.20
N GLN A 643 15.17 -6.57 23.80
CA GLN A 643 15.26 -7.17 25.13
C GLN A 643 14.58 -6.34 26.22
N LEU A 644 14.75 -5.01 26.23
CA LEU A 644 14.05 -4.14 27.19
C LEU A 644 12.52 -4.22 27.03
N LEU A 645 12.02 -4.21 25.79
CA LEU A 645 10.59 -4.37 25.51
C LEU A 645 10.08 -5.75 25.96
N LYS A 646 10.79 -6.83 25.60
CA LYS A 646 10.46 -8.21 26.00
C LYS A 646 10.49 -8.37 27.53
N ASN A 647 11.44 -7.74 28.22
CA ASN A 647 11.52 -7.76 29.69
C ASN A 647 10.40 -6.95 30.37
N ALA A 648 9.76 -6.02 29.67
CA ALA A 648 8.58 -5.32 30.16
C ALA A 648 7.29 -6.16 30.05
N ILE A 649 7.34 -7.31 29.35
CA ILE A 649 6.23 -8.26 29.22
C ILE A 649 6.39 -9.36 30.29
N PRO A 650 5.40 -9.54 31.19
CA PRO A 650 5.48 -10.59 32.21
C PRO A 650 5.48 -11.98 31.59
N LYS A 651 6.30 -12.88 32.16
CA LYS A 651 6.26 -14.31 31.78
C LYS A 651 4.86 -14.90 32.05
N PRO A 652 4.39 -15.86 31.22
CA PRO A 652 3.09 -16.50 31.43
C PRO A 652 2.92 -17.06 32.85
N SER A 653 1.70 -16.98 33.37
CA SER A 653 1.29 -17.55 34.65
C SER A 653 0.08 -18.46 34.46
N LYS A 654 -0.29 -19.23 35.49
CA LYS A 654 -1.48 -20.11 35.43
C LYS A 654 -2.80 -19.40 35.10
N LYS A 655 -2.88 -18.07 35.27
CA LYS A 655 -4.11 -17.29 35.09
C LYS A 655 -4.05 -16.28 33.95
N LYS A 656 -2.85 -15.89 33.53
CA LYS A 656 -2.63 -14.76 32.61
C LYS A 656 -1.39 -15.00 31.78
N GLU A 657 -1.51 -14.65 30.51
CA GLU A 657 -0.46 -14.70 29.52
C GLU A 657 -0.47 -13.42 28.69
N PHE A 658 0.62 -13.20 27.97
CA PHE A 658 0.70 -12.13 26.99
C PHE A 658 0.04 -12.62 25.69
N PRO A 659 -0.75 -11.79 24.98
CA PRO A 659 -1.46 -12.23 23.79
C PRO A 659 -0.50 -12.75 22.73
N GLU A 660 -0.74 -13.97 22.26
CA GLU A 660 0.10 -14.62 21.24
C GLU A 660 0.09 -13.84 19.91
N GLU A 661 -0.94 -13.03 19.67
CA GLU A 661 -1.14 -12.23 18.45
C GLU A 661 -0.05 -11.17 18.22
N PHE A 662 0.64 -10.71 19.25
CA PHE A 662 1.82 -9.86 19.06
C PHE A 662 3.02 -10.70 18.58
N GLY A 663 3.20 -11.90 19.13
CA GLY A 663 4.40 -12.71 18.89
C GLY A 663 5.71 -11.93 19.09
N GLU A 664 6.82 -12.53 18.70
CA GLU A 664 8.10 -11.79 18.65
C GLU A 664 8.15 -10.77 17.50
N PRO A 665 7.69 -11.10 16.27
CA PRO A 665 7.90 -10.20 15.14
C PRO A 665 7.23 -8.83 15.26
N VAL A 666 6.05 -8.70 15.87
CA VAL A 666 5.37 -7.40 16.01
C VAL A 666 6.11 -6.52 17.04
N VAL A 667 6.57 -7.12 18.15
CA VAL A 667 7.36 -6.43 19.19
C VAL A 667 8.71 -5.99 18.63
N ASP A 668 9.39 -6.87 17.89
CA ASP A 668 10.70 -6.58 17.30
C ASP A 668 10.59 -5.53 16.19
N SER A 669 9.49 -5.53 15.44
CA SER A 669 9.20 -4.49 14.45
C SER A 669 8.92 -3.13 15.08
N PHE A 670 8.26 -3.10 16.24
CA PHE A 670 8.08 -1.87 17.01
C PHE A 670 9.42 -1.33 17.51
N ALA A 671 10.31 -2.19 18.02
CA ALA A 671 11.66 -1.80 18.44
C ALA A 671 12.45 -1.16 17.28
N ASN A 672 12.32 -1.72 16.07
CA ASN A 672 12.95 -1.20 14.86
C ASN A 672 12.38 0.17 14.48
N ALA A 673 11.05 0.34 14.50
CA ALA A 673 10.39 1.53 13.95
C ALA A 673 10.16 2.67 14.97
N MET A 674 10.29 2.43 16.28
CA MET A 674 9.84 3.42 17.28
C MET A 674 10.60 4.74 17.26
N TYR A 675 11.78 4.84 16.62
CA TYR A 675 12.55 6.07 16.45
C TYR A 675 12.19 6.85 15.17
N LEU A 676 11.41 6.27 14.26
CA LEU A 676 11.21 6.74 12.89
C LEU A 676 10.73 8.20 12.79
N HIS A 677 9.74 8.61 13.61
CA HIS A 677 9.13 9.94 13.48
C HIS A 677 9.70 10.98 14.47
N MET A 678 10.87 10.73 15.09
CA MET A 678 11.43 11.62 16.13
C MET A 678 11.82 13.01 15.63
N PHE A 679 12.17 13.13 14.35
CA PHE A 679 12.52 14.42 13.75
C PHE A 679 11.30 15.29 13.46
N MET A 680 10.09 14.73 13.58
CA MET A 680 8.84 15.44 13.34
C MET A 680 8.42 16.26 14.56
N SER A 681 7.52 17.21 14.33
CA SER A 681 6.95 18.00 15.42
C SER A 681 6.03 17.15 16.30
N LYS A 682 5.84 17.53 17.57
CA LYS A 682 4.97 16.79 18.49
C LYS A 682 3.53 16.70 17.97
N GLU A 683 3.08 17.73 17.26
CA GLU A 683 1.74 17.86 16.67
C GLU A 683 1.50 16.86 15.52
N THR A 684 2.56 16.36 14.88
CA THR A 684 2.46 15.55 13.65
C THR A 684 3.05 14.15 13.79
N ALA A 685 3.96 13.93 14.74
CA ALA A 685 4.61 12.63 14.95
C ALA A 685 3.61 11.52 15.28
N SER A 686 2.65 11.79 16.18
CA SER A 686 1.59 10.86 16.59
C SER A 686 0.67 10.48 15.42
N THR A 687 0.21 11.48 14.66
CA THR A 687 -0.60 11.25 13.45
C THR A 687 0.18 10.46 12.40
N THR A 688 1.43 10.84 12.12
CA THR A 688 2.24 10.15 11.11
C THR A 688 2.52 8.70 11.51
N ALA A 689 2.80 8.46 12.79
CA ALA A 689 2.94 7.12 13.35
C ALA A 689 1.70 6.27 13.15
N LEU A 690 0.51 6.82 13.40
CA LEU A 690 -0.78 6.13 13.21
C LEU A 690 -1.01 5.71 11.75
N TYR A 691 -0.57 6.53 10.80
CA TYR A 691 -0.74 6.29 9.37
C TYR A 691 0.38 5.44 8.74
N SER A 692 1.53 5.32 9.39
CA SER A 692 2.76 4.75 8.81
C SER A 692 2.62 3.34 8.19
N THR A 693 1.70 2.52 8.70
CA THR A 693 1.49 1.14 8.25
C THR A 693 0.40 0.99 7.20
N SER A 694 -0.46 2.01 7.03
CA SER A 694 -1.54 2.05 6.02
C SER A 694 -1.18 2.92 4.82
N VAL A 695 -0.32 3.92 5.03
CA VAL A 695 0.24 4.80 4.00
C VAL A 695 1.73 5.04 4.26
N GLY A 696 2.52 5.09 3.19
CA GLY A 696 3.98 5.29 3.25
C GLY A 696 4.78 4.01 3.01
N ASN A 697 6.06 4.01 3.38
CA ASN A 697 6.98 2.92 2.98
C ASN A 697 6.56 1.55 3.52
N MET A 698 5.95 1.49 4.71
CA MET A 698 5.52 0.22 5.29
C MET A 698 4.20 -0.30 4.69
N SER A 699 3.48 0.51 3.91
CA SER A 699 2.27 0.04 3.20
C SER A 699 2.61 -0.94 2.08
N ALA A 700 3.85 -0.92 1.57
CA ALA A 700 4.32 -1.80 0.50
C ALA A 700 4.73 -3.20 0.95
N ILE A 701 4.75 -3.48 2.26
CA ILE A 701 5.19 -4.76 2.82
C ILE A 701 4.16 -5.86 2.47
N HIS A 702 4.59 -6.93 1.83
CA HIS A 702 3.74 -8.08 1.51
C HIS A 702 3.47 -9.00 2.70
N GLY A 703 2.29 -9.64 2.68
CA GLY A 703 1.75 -10.59 3.66
C GLY A 703 1.79 -10.25 5.15
N VAL A 704 1.83 -8.94 5.48
CA VAL A 704 1.47 -8.45 6.81
C VAL A 704 -0.04 -8.31 6.90
N SER A 705 -0.64 -8.92 7.93
CA SER A 705 -2.08 -8.81 8.21
C SER A 705 -2.48 -7.36 8.52
N HIS A 706 -3.72 -6.99 8.24
CA HIS A 706 -4.23 -5.68 8.62
C HIS A 706 -4.26 -5.47 10.14
N GLN A 707 -4.44 -6.54 10.91
CA GLN A 707 -4.37 -6.53 12.37
C GLN A 707 -2.95 -6.20 12.84
N ASP A 708 -1.90 -6.80 12.27
CA ASP A 708 -0.51 -6.47 12.63
C ASP A 708 -0.15 -5.03 12.26
N ARG A 709 -0.64 -4.54 11.11
CA ARG A 709 -0.52 -3.13 10.73
C ARG A 709 -1.15 -2.21 11.77
N ALA A 710 -2.32 -2.57 12.28
CA ALA A 710 -3.03 -1.81 13.31
C ALA A 710 -2.31 -1.87 14.66
N ARG A 711 -1.87 -3.05 15.11
CA ARG A 711 -1.07 -3.21 16.34
C ARG A 711 0.17 -2.33 16.30
N LEU A 712 0.92 -2.39 15.20
CA LEU A 712 2.14 -1.60 15.03
C LEU A 712 1.86 -0.09 14.96
N ALA A 713 0.84 0.33 14.20
CA ALA A 713 0.43 1.74 14.15
C ALA A 713 0.04 2.29 15.53
N LEU A 714 -0.75 1.54 16.29
CA LEU A 714 -1.21 1.93 17.62
C LEU A 714 -0.07 1.96 18.65
N MET A 715 0.89 1.02 18.57
CA MET A 715 2.10 1.09 19.40
C MET A 715 2.94 2.33 19.08
N LEU A 716 3.14 2.62 17.78
CA LEU A 716 3.89 3.79 17.32
C LEU A 716 3.20 5.10 17.69
N GLU A 717 1.87 5.18 17.59
CA GLU A 717 1.07 6.33 18.01
C GLU A 717 1.16 6.55 19.53
N SER A 718 0.94 5.49 20.31
CA SER A 718 0.99 5.57 21.78
C SER A 718 2.38 5.96 22.29
N ARG A 719 3.44 5.61 21.56
CA ARG A 719 4.83 6.07 21.83
C ARG A 719 4.96 7.59 21.83
N TYR A 720 4.17 8.31 21.05
CA TYR A 720 4.15 9.79 21.04
C TYR A 720 3.11 10.38 21.98
N GLY A 721 2.62 9.60 22.93
CA GLY A 721 1.65 10.05 23.90
C GLY A 721 0.20 9.83 23.49
N GLY A 722 -0.06 9.30 22.29
CA GLY A 722 -1.40 9.03 21.76
C GLY A 722 -2.31 10.25 21.63
N GLU A 723 -1.71 11.45 21.62
CA GLU A 723 -2.44 12.68 21.41
C GLU A 723 -2.65 12.87 19.90
N LEU A 724 -3.91 13.10 19.51
CA LEU A 724 -4.31 13.24 18.12
C LEU A 724 -5.28 14.41 17.96
N PRO A 725 -5.22 15.15 16.84
CA PRO A 725 -6.24 16.14 16.54
C PRO A 725 -7.60 15.45 16.31
N PRO A 726 -8.74 16.12 16.60
CA PRO A 726 -10.06 15.50 16.57
C PRO A 726 -10.42 14.77 15.26
N ARG A 727 -9.91 15.25 14.12
CA ARG A 727 -10.16 14.64 12.80
C ARG A 727 -9.54 13.25 12.61
N GLU A 728 -8.53 12.88 13.41
CA GLU A 728 -7.84 11.59 13.30
C GLU A 728 -8.41 10.54 14.26
N LEU A 729 -9.33 10.95 15.15
CA LEU A 729 -9.89 10.06 16.16
C LEU A 729 -10.71 8.94 15.52
N GLU A 730 -11.52 9.25 14.50
CA GLU A 730 -12.29 8.25 13.75
C GLU A 730 -11.36 7.19 13.14
N PHE A 731 -10.28 7.61 12.49
CA PHE A 731 -9.31 6.68 11.91
C PHE A 731 -8.66 5.78 12.97
N ARG A 732 -8.31 6.32 14.14
CA ARG A 732 -7.78 5.53 15.25
C ARG A 732 -8.79 4.52 15.78
N GLU A 733 -10.03 4.93 16.01
CA GLU A 733 -11.05 4.01 16.52
C GLU A 733 -11.33 2.91 15.49
N SER A 734 -11.36 3.23 14.20
CA SER A 734 -11.46 2.22 13.15
C SER A 734 -10.28 1.23 13.11
N LEU A 735 -9.06 1.66 13.45
CA LEU A 735 -7.93 0.74 13.63
C LEU A 735 -8.12 -0.16 14.85
N ARG A 736 -8.69 0.37 15.93
CA ARG A 736 -8.98 -0.38 17.16
C ARG A 736 -10.07 -1.41 16.96
N ASP A 737 -11.09 -1.11 16.17
CA ASP A 737 -12.22 -2.01 15.87
C ASP A 737 -11.78 -3.29 15.14
N MET A 738 -10.60 -3.29 14.53
CA MET A 738 -10.01 -4.50 13.92
C MET A 738 -9.34 -5.44 14.93
N LEU A 739 -9.17 -5.00 16.18
CA LEU A 739 -8.46 -5.70 17.25
C LEU A 739 -9.39 -5.93 18.45
N THR A 740 -9.04 -6.88 19.32
CA THR A 740 -9.72 -7.03 20.60
C THR A 740 -9.37 -5.88 21.55
N PRO A 741 -10.23 -5.55 22.52
CA PRO A 741 -9.91 -4.56 23.56
C PRO A 741 -8.61 -4.85 24.32
N GLU A 742 -8.27 -6.14 24.48
CA GLU A 742 -7.02 -6.61 25.06
C GLU A 742 -5.80 -6.16 24.24
N GLU A 743 -5.82 -6.42 22.95
CA GLU A 743 -4.73 -6.06 22.05
C GLU A 743 -4.53 -4.56 21.95
N VAL A 744 -5.61 -3.78 21.88
CA VAL A 744 -5.54 -2.31 21.86
C VAL A 744 -4.88 -1.77 23.13
N TRP A 745 -5.20 -2.33 24.29
CA TRP A 745 -4.59 -1.93 25.55
C TRP A 745 -3.12 -2.32 25.62
N TRP A 746 -2.75 -3.53 25.16
CA TRP A 746 -1.35 -3.96 25.10
C TRP A 746 -0.52 -3.12 24.13
N ALA A 747 -1.06 -2.78 22.97
CA ALA A 747 -0.41 -1.86 22.04
C ALA A 747 -0.19 -0.49 22.69
N SER A 748 -1.17 0.00 23.45
CA SER A 748 -1.03 1.24 24.21
C SER A 748 0.05 1.13 25.29
N TYR A 749 0.08 0.03 26.05
CA TYR A 749 1.08 -0.23 27.09
C TYR A 749 2.51 -0.29 26.53
N LEU A 750 2.73 -1.10 25.49
CA LEU A 750 4.04 -1.25 24.83
C LEU A 750 4.48 0.06 24.19
N GLY A 751 3.56 0.82 23.60
CA GLY A 751 3.83 2.18 23.13
C GLY A 751 4.37 3.09 24.23
N ARG A 752 3.78 3.08 25.43
CA ARG A 752 4.30 3.86 26.58
C ARG A 752 5.61 3.35 27.12
N VAL A 753 5.85 2.04 27.08
CA VAL A 753 7.18 1.48 27.39
C VAL A 753 8.20 1.99 26.36
N GLY A 754 7.84 2.03 25.07
CA GLY A 754 8.67 2.65 24.02
C GLY A 754 8.91 4.14 24.27
N GLN A 755 7.91 4.89 24.70
CA GLN A 755 8.06 6.29 25.12
C GLN A 755 9.11 6.42 26.24
N LEU A 756 9.03 5.58 27.27
CA LEU A 756 10.02 5.50 28.36
C LEU A 756 11.42 5.15 27.84
N ILE A 757 11.56 4.12 27.00
CA ILE A 757 12.87 3.72 26.44
C ILE A 757 13.47 4.85 25.62
N THR A 758 12.69 5.51 24.78
CA THR A 758 13.18 6.62 23.94
C THR A 758 13.54 7.87 24.74
N ALA A 759 12.90 8.10 25.90
CA ALA A 759 13.33 9.14 26.83
C ALA A 759 14.69 8.82 27.48
N LEU A 760 14.93 7.55 27.80
CA LEU A 760 16.19 7.10 28.41
C LEU A 760 17.33 6.93 27.40
N TYR A 761 17.01 6.59 26.16
CA TYR A 761 17.97 6.35 25.08
C TYR A 761 17.52 7.07 23.80
N PRO A 762 17.56 8.42 23.76
CA PRO A 762 17.02 9.21 22.65
C PRO A 762 17.73 8.96 21.32
N ALA A 763 19.01 8.57 21.35
CA ALA A 763 19.78 8.20 20.16
C ALA A 763 19.61 6.73 19.73
N GLY A 764 18.81 5.94 20.47
CA GLY A 764 18.66 4.50 20.20
C GLY A 764 19.94 3.69 20.44
N LYS A 765 20.87 4.22 21.24
CA LYS A 765 22.14 3.58 21.61
C LYS A 765 22.16 3.21 23.08
N ILE A 766 22.46 1.95 23.36
CA ILE A 766 22.59 1.37 24.71
C ILE A 766 24.00 0.77 24.81
N HIS A 767 24.77 1.20 25.80
CA HIS A 767 26.10 0.64 26.06
C HIS A 767 25.97 -0.69 26.80
N LYS A 768 26.38 -1.81 26.18
CA LYS A 768 26.33 -3.17 26.76
C LYS A 768 26.96 -3.24 28.16
N SER A 769 28.11 -2.59 28.36
CA SER A 769 28.86 -2.64 29.62
C SER A 769 28.41 -1.63 30.68
N LYS A 770 27.51 -0.71 30.34
CA LYS A 770 27.01 0.35 31.23
C LYS A 770 25.56 0.71 30.87
N PRO A 771 24.61 -0.24 30.99
CA PRO A 771 23.20 0.08 30.77
C PRO A 771 22.72 1.06 31.84
N ARG A 772 21.88 2.03 31.46
CA ARG A 772 21.28 2.99 32.41
C ARG A 772 20.22 2.31 33.28
N VAL A 773 19.51 1.36 32.67
CA VAL A 773 18.38 0.65 33.27
C VAL A 773 18.31 -0.80 32.81
N VAL A 774 17.74 -1.65 33.68
CA VAL A 774 17.27 -3.00 33.35
C VAL A 774 15.80 -3.10 33.74
N PHE A 775 14.99 -3.70 32.86
CA PHE A 775 13.58 -3.94 33.11
C PHE A 775 13.37 -5.38 33.56
N THR A 776 12.45 -5.58 34.49
CA THR A 776 11.86 -6.89 34.80
C THR A 776 10.38 -6.70 35.04
N SER A 777 9.56 -7.71 34.74
CA SER A 777 8.12 -7.60 34.92
C SER A 777 7.51 -8.90 35.44
N GLN A 778 6.43 -8.76 36.19
CA GLN A 778 5.68 -9.89 36.74
C GLN A 778 4.19 -9.58 36.86
N TRP A 779 3.38 -10.63 36.79
CA TRP A 779 1.98 -10.57 37.17
C TRP A 779 1.87 -10.29 38.68
N SER A 780 0.97 -9.39 39.05
CA SER A 780 0.70 -9.03 40.43
C SER A 780 -0.79 -9.10 40.71
N TYR A 781 -1.15 -9.70 41.84
CA TYR A 781 -2.54 -9.91 42.28
C TYR A 781 -2.92 -9.00 43.46
N THR A 782 -1.98 -8.14 43.88
CA THR A 782 -2.06 -7.35 45.11
C THR A 782 -1.88 -5.85 44.84
N LEU A 783 -2.22 -5.39 43.64
CA LEU A 783 -2.14 -3.98 43.26
C LEU A 783 -3.34 -3.17 43.79
N GLY A 784 -3.21 -1.84 43.68
CA GLY A 784 -4.23 -0.89 44.11
C GLY A 784 -4.24 -0.63 45.62
N LYS A 785 -5.02 0.38 46.05
CA LYS A 785 -5.04 0.84 47.45
C LYS A 785 -5.44 -0.26 48.45
N LYS A 786 -6.34 -1.16 48.05
CA LYS A 786 -6.83 -2.30 48.86
C LYS A 786 -6.02 -3.58 48.68
N LYS A 787 -4.91 -3.54 47.92
CA LYS A 787 -4.03 -4.69 47.59
C LYS A 787 -4.78 -5.94 47.10
N ASN A 788 -5.81 -5.74 46.29
CA ASN A 788 -6.69 -6.81 45.81
C ASN A 788 -7.00 -6.69 44.31
N LYS A 789 -6.22 -5.90 43.58
CA LYS A 789 -6.37 -5.74 42.13
C LYS A 789 -5.26 -6.48 41.41
N GLU A 790 -5.66 -7.16 40.35
CA GLU A 790 -4.74 -7.84 39.47
C GLU A 790 -4.17 -6.90 38.41
N GLY A 791 -2.97 -7.21 37.94
CA GLY A 791 -2.32 -6.49 36.85
C GLY A 791 -0.83 -6.78 36.75
N LEU A 792 -0.09 -5.77 36.31
CA LEU A 792 1.31 -5.85 35.94
C LEU A 792 2.17 -5.00 36.88
N LEU A 793 3.24 -5.59 37.40
CA LEU A 793 4.32 -4.86 38.07
C LEU A 793 5.54 -4.83 37.15
N LEU A 794 5.91 -3.63 36.69
CA LEU A 794 7.16 -3.37 35.98
C LEU A 794 8.18 -2.82 36.98
N THR A 795 9.31 -3.50 37.14
CA THR A 795 10.43 -3.01 37.93
C THR A 795 11.51 -2.48 36.98
N ILE A 796 11.93 -1.24 37.22
CA ILE A 796 13.02 -0.59 36.51
C ILE A 796 14.17 -0.45 37.50
N SER A 797 15.18 -1.30 37.36
CA SER A 797 16.42 -1.17 38.13
C SER A 797 17.29 -0.13 37.44
N VAL A 798 17.72 0.87 38.20
CA VAL A 798 18.65 1.93 37.79
C VAL A 798 19.99 1.66 38.45
N GLN A 799 21.09 1.84 37.71
CA GLN A 799 22.43 1.60 38.23
C GLN A 799 22.68 2.51 39.43
N LYS A 800 22.97 1.92 40.59
CA LYS A 800 23.37 2.67 41.77
C LYS A 800 24.70 3.37 41.49
N THR A 801 24.72 4.69 41.59
CA THR A 801 25.90 5.54 41.46
C THR A 801 26.01 6.44 42.69
N ASN A 802 27.22 6.71 43.15
CA ASN A 802 27.44 7.59 44.32
C ASN A 802 27.19 9.07 43.99
N ASP A 803 27.22 9.42 42.71
CA ASP A 803 26.96 10.74 42.15
C ASP A 803 26.21 10.55 40.81
N ASP A 804 24.95 11.02 40.74
CA ASP A 804 24.07 10.96 39.54
C ASP A 804 23.76 12.39 39.07
N PRO A 805 24.74 13.12 38.51
CA PRO A 805 24.53 14.48 38.03
C PRO A 805 23.50 14.54 36.90
N ALA A 806 23.26 13.43 36.21
CA ALA A 806 22.23 13.29 35.18
C ALA A 806 20.81 13.11 35.75
N ARG A 807 20.66 12.91 37.07
CA ARG A 807 19.38 12.68 37.75
C ARG A 807 18.56 11.57 37.11
N THR A 808 19.26 10.53 36.67
CA THR A 808 18.74 9.38 35.93
C THR A 808 17.53 8.77 36.63
N LYS A 809 17.60 8.59 37.96
CA LYS A 809 16.48 8.03 38.73
C LYS A 809 15.22 8.92 38.69
N GLU A 810 15.37 10.24 38.79
CA GLU A 810 14.22 11.14 38.69
C GLU A 810 13.63 11.15 37.28
N THR A 811 14.47 11.20 36.24
CA THR A 811 14.03 11.11 34.85
C THR A 811 13.28 9.80 34.58
N VAL A 812 13.79 8.67 35.09
CA VAL A 812 13.11 7.37 35.00
C VAL A 812 11.76 7.41 35.73
N LYS A 813 11.67 7.99 36.92
CA LYS A 813 10.40 8.10 37.67
C LYS A 813 9.37 8.96 36.95
N GLU A 814 9.79 10.08 36.36
CA GLU A 814 8.91 10.96 35.59
C GLU A 814 8.33 10.23 34.37
N ALA A 815 9.20 9.60 33.58
CA ALA A 815 8.78 8.83 32.40
C ALA A 815 7.97 7.58 32.76
N ALA A 816 8.30 6.89 33.87
CA ALA A 816 7.55 5.74 34.37
C ALA A 816 6.11 6.10 34.76
N SER A 817 5.85 7.35 35.15
CA SER A 817 4.50 7.80 35.51
C SER A 817 3.52 7.72 34.34
N ASP A 818 3.98 7.87 33.10
CA ASP A 818 3.15 7.73 31.90
C ASP A 818 2.77 6.28 31.62
N VAL A 819 3.69 5.34 31.88
CA VAL A 819 3.40 3.89 31.82
C VAL A 819 2.36 3.52 32.89
N GLU A 820 2.49 4.00 34.13
CA GLU A 820 1.49 3.75 35.19
C GLU A 820 0.09 4.32 34.85
N LYS A 821 0.02 5.44 34.10
CA LYS A 821 -1.26 6.04 33.71
C LYS A 821 -2.10 5.09 32.88
N ILE A 822 -1.52 4.23 32.04
CA ILE A 822 -2.26 3.24 31.24
C ILE A 822 -3.07 2.28 32.13
N GLY A 823 -2.61 2.00 33.36
CA GLY A 823 -3.33 1.17 34.31
C GLY A 823 -4.53 1.83 35.02
N LYS A 824 -4.88 3.07 34.68
CA LYS A 824 -6.05 3.79 35.23
C LYS A 824 -7.31 3.39 34.46
N LYS A 825 -8.45 3.26 35.18
CA LYS A 825 -9.72 2.79 34.62
C LYS A 825 -10.21 3.61 33.41
N LYS A 826 -9.91 4.91 33.39
CA LYS A 826 -10.25 5.81 32.26
C LYS A 826 -9.52 5.51 30.95
N ASN A 827 -8.47 4.67 31.00
CA ASN A 827 -7.67 4.26 29.86
C ASN A 827 -7.90 2.76 29.54
N TRP A 828 -8.89 2.14 30.16
CA TRP A 828 -9.33 0.80 29.78
C TRP A 828 -10.20 0.91 28.51
N ILE A 829 -10.22 -0.15 27.70
CA ILE A 829 -10.76 -0.14 26.34
C ILE A 829 -12.14 -0.80 26.31
N GLY A 830 -13.11 -0.18 25.64
CA GLY A 830 -14.50 -0.64 25.54
C GLY A 830 -15.45 0.09 26.50
N ASP A 831 -16.75 0.06 26.18
CA ASP A 831 -17.78 0.85 26.88
C ASP A 831 -18.46 0.08 28.02
N ASP A 832 -19.04 -1.10 27.73
CA ASP A 832 -19.87 -1.85 28.69
C ASP A 832 -19.02 -2.65 29.71
N GLU A 833 -18.06 -3.44 29.22
CA GLU A 833 -17.11 -4.20 30.03
C GLU A 833 -15.68 -3.82 29.64
N PRO A 834 -15.16 -2.68 30.15
CA PRO A 834 -13.88 -2.15 29.71
C PRO A 834 -12.75 -3.10 30.07
N TRP A 835 -11.98 -3.51 29.06
CA TRP A 835 -10.79 -4.33 29.22
C TRP A 835 -9.60 -3.48 29.63
N GLY A 836 -8.91 -3.90 30.67
CA GLY A 836 -7.67 -3.29 31.10
C GLY A 836 -7.23 -3.82 32.45
N MET A 837 -5.98 -3.54 32.80
CA MET A 837 -5.43 -4.01 34.07
C MET A 837 -4.71 -2.90 34.82
N LYS A 838 -4.41 -3.15 36.11
CA LYS A 838 -3.56 -2.23 36.87
C LYS A 838 -2.13 -2.34 36.41
N VAL A 839 -1.45 -1.20 36.32
CA VAL A 839 -0.02 -1.14 36.06
C VAL A 839 0.62 -0.41 37.22
N LYS A 840 1.63 -1.03 37.83
CA LYS A 840 2.50 -0.40 38.81
C LYS A 840 3.92 -0.43 38.26
N VAL A 841 4.60 0.70 38.32
CA VAL A 841 6.02 0.79 37.99
C VAL A 841 6.79 1.06 39.28
N LYS A 842 7.78 0.22 39.55
CA LYS A 842 8.68 0.33 40.70
C LYS A 842 10.07 0.68 40.19
N VAL A 843 10.58 1.85 40.57
CA VAL A 843 11.95 2.26 40.24
C VAL A 843 12.84 1.97 41.44
N VAL A 844 13.86 1.14 41.26
CA VAL A 844 14.81 0.72 42.31
C VAL A 844 16.24 1.06 41.92
N GLU A 845 17.10 1.33 42.90
CA GLU A 845 18.55 1.51 42.68
C GLU A 845 19.28 0.25 43.12
N GLU A 846 19.92 -0.43 42.18
CA GLU A 846 20.59 -1.70 42.42
C GLU A 846 21.91 -1.73 41.64
N GLY A 847 22.86 -2.58 42.04
CA GLY A 847 24.10 -2.79 41.33
C GLY A 847 23.87 -3.64 40.08
N ILE A 848 23.41 -3.02 38.99
CA ILE A 848 23.07 -3.73 37.75
C ILE A 848 24.30 -4.50 37.21
N LEU A 849 25.49 -3.90 37.33
CA LEU A 849 26.74 -4.48 36.85
C LEU A 849 27.36 -5.56 37.75
N SER A 850 26.90 -5.72 39.01
CA SER A 850 27.57 -6.63 39.96
C SER A 850 27.08 -8.08 39.91
N GLU A 851 25.82 -8.35 39.52
CA GLU A 851 25.29 -9.72 39.50
C GLU A 851 25.38 -10.40 38.12
N GLU A 852 25.33 -9.65 37.01
CA GLU A 852 25.43 -10.21 35.66
C GLU A 852 26.88 -10.47 35.22
N MET A 853 27.86 -9.67 35.67
CA MET A 853 29.28 -9.95 35.41
C MET A 853 29.82 -11.19 36.14
N GLU A 854 29.18 -11.62 37.23
CA GLU A 854 29.51 -12.91 37.87
C GLU A 854 28.88 -14.09 37.12
N LYS A 855 27.67 -13.92 36.58
CA LYS A 855 26.99 -14.96 35.77
C LYS A 855 27.53 -15.11 34.34
N LEU A 856 28.23 -14.11 33.80
CA LEU A 856 28.92 -14.16 32.51
C LEU A 856 30.41 -14.55 32.63
N LYS A 857 30.93 -14.71 33.86
CA LYS A 857 32.30 -15.19 34.14
C LYS A 857 32.35 -16.67 34.58
N MET A 858 31.20 -17.29 34.86
CA MET A 858 31.02 -18.74 35.01
C MET A 858 30.36 -19.29 33.75
#